data_AF-A0A182WXR4-F1
#
_entry.id   AF-A0A182WXR4-F1
#
_cell.length_a   1.000
_cell.length_b   1.000
_cell.length_c   1.000
_cell.angle_alpha   90.00
_cell.angle_beta   90.00
_cell.angle_gamma   90.00
#
_symmetry.space_group_name_H-M   'P 1'
#
loop_
_entity.id
_entity.type
_entity.pdbx_description
1 polymer ?
#
loop_
_entity_poly.entity_id
_entity_poly.type
_entity_poly.pdbx_seq_one_letter_code
_entity_poly.pdbx_strand_id
1 'polypeptide(L)'
;MVSKHRYMNNTVSWLLLSRNTTADLLPRVLWNTAGIQMNSDLVTAIETTDHRGVFNLFDIYSKGRHLCKDIFQTLLGTWSADGGFRLTPNYSPYKIRQNFNFLQLRGVTVIDRENVTSGKVDQLLGEPGLTKGIVAFVKYHYALLVVLRDFHNFTIKFRPTRGWAGRLRSGYRLGLLGVVQRHETDVAATGIIMRLSRQPELDSIHYSWAFETGFIYKITPDIGSKSEGNGFVAPFSLPVWVALLLSLALSVLVLQYLARLSADERNTRATMAYVLDVMACVAQQGVPNVSRLVPTRVAVIVLLVANLVLYNYYTSTVVSGLLSSQMIGPETIAQVIDSPLLLSLTDTGYHRILLREQTLPYSTRMHERKALPPRSPNDLPLFTDVEHAVPYLRRGGHVLHCELTEVYPAIANQFTANEICELRTVEGLYRYDIRVMAFVLPKHSMYSELFKITLMRAQETGIVKRIYRIHKIAKPICQGSATVYSVELTEVSLAFIILGGCKRRQKTRWLVQAVATSIFHAELSSRARNHYLIDTIGLIAQQGTAQSSAYISLRIVLYAVLIMAFLLYNYYTASIVGELLSSSNQGPATIDQLLNAPLAVMFANDSYNRALAHARVPDAMTSDPIYADVRTAVQLLKLGGYAFHCELTEAFRVIASHFDAHEICELRTVRSVKRPDLGTCNIITEVGNVSPERAVPEHIVKPPYYYVRNSPSTGEGQAEIKTHEQITGMRESCRLAATILNSACSFAKAGVTTDDIDGFVHEETIKANAYPSPLRYLGFPKSVCTSVNNVACHGIPDDRKLLDGDIVNIDITVFFNGYHGDCSRMVLVGNVDERGKYLVECTEQCLAEAILCCGPGQPICVIGKSIDKYAKRKRLSVMPAFAGHGIGSYFHGPPNILHFDNDFPGVMIPGMTFTIEPVLSLGTCEAEILEDAWTAVSTDNARSAQFEHTVLITDEGCEVLTVAS
;
A
#
# COMPACT_ATOMS: atom_id res chain seq x y z
N MET A 1 40.54 -19.82 -16.80
CA MET A 1 39.66 -19.56 -17.95
C MET A 1 38.27 -19.35 -17.39
N VAL A 2 37.72 -18.14 -17.52
CA VAL A 2 36.33 -17.85 -17.12
C VAL A 2 35.64 -17.34 -18.38
N SER A 3 34.65 -18.09 -18.87
CA SER A 3 33.88 -17.71 -20.06
C SER A 3 33.10 -16.41 -19.80
N LYS A 4 33.10 -15.52 -20.80
CA LYS A 4 32.42 -14.22 -20.77
C LYS A 4 30.89 -14.32 -20.89
N HIS A 5 30.34 -15.52 -21.05
CA HIS A 5 28.93 -15.78 -21.37
C HIS A 5 28.22 -16.66 -20.32
N ARG A 6 28.27 -16.25 -19.05
CA ARG A 6 27.54 -16.93 -17.96
C ARG A 6 26.11 -16.43 -17.83
N TYR A 7 25.20 -17.11 -18.52
CA TYR A 7 23.85 -17.40 -18.06
C TYR A 7 23.67 -18.89 -18.35
N MET A 8 23.77 -19.74 -17.32
CA MET A 8 23.59 -21.21 -17.32
C MET A 8 23.34 -21.84 -18.72
N ASN A 9 24.38 -21.85 -19.56
CA ASN A 9 24.41 -22.67 -20.76
C ASN A 9 25.67 -23.50 -20.64
N ASN A 10 25.51 -24.82 -20.51
CA ASN A 10 26.58 -25.80 -20.28
C ASN A 10 27.54 -25.95 -21.48
N THR A 11 27.62 -24.96 -22.36
CA THR A 11 28.12 -25.09 -23.74
C THR A 11 29.61 -24.81 -23.89
N VAL A 12 30.34 -24.48 -22.81
CA VAL A 12 31.81 -24.45 -22.87
C VAL A 12 32.40 -25.22 -21.70
N SER A 13 32.47 -26.55 -21.88
CA SER A 13 33.23 -27.45 -21.01
C SER A 13 34.64 -27.62 -21.58
N TRP A 14 35.66 -27.32 -20.79
CA TRP A 14 37.03 -27.62 -21.18
C TRP A 14 37.32 -29.09 -20.85
N LEU A 15 37.49 -29.91 -21.88
CA LEU A 15 37.96 -31.29 -21.73
C LEU A 15 39.48 -31.32 -21.93
N LEU A 16 40.21 -31.65 -20.86
CA LEU A 16 41.63 -31.92 -20.93
C LEU A 16 41.85 -33.41 -21.19
N LEU A 17 42.56 -33.74 -22.26
CA LEU A 17 42.96 -35.12 -22.58
C LEU A 17 44.38 -35.33 -22.08
N SER A 18 44.53 -36.16 -21.04
CA SER A 18 45.86 -36.56 -20.57
C SER A 18 46.41 -37.68 -21.44
N ARG A 19 47.59 -37.49 -22.05
CA ARG A 19 48.27 -38.51 -22.86
C ARG A 19 49.23 -39.41 -22.07
N ASN A 20 49.60 -39.06 -20.84
CA ASN A 20 50.66 -39.72 -20.07
C ASN A 20 50.62 -39.42 -18.55
N THR A 21 49.50 -38.96 -18.01
CA THR A 21 49.39 -38.57 -16.59
C THR A 21 48.41 -39.48 -15.87
N THR A 22 48.84 -40.13 -14.77
CA THR A 22 47.93 -40.84 -13.88
C THR A 22 47.05 -39.83 -13.13
N ALA A 23 45.88 -40.28 -12.64
CA ALA A 23 44.92 -39.43 -11.92
C ALA A 23 45.57 -38.63 -10.77
N ASP A 24 46.50 -39.24 -10.04
CA ASP A 24 47.14 -38.63 -8.87
C ASP A 24 48.14 -37.50 -9.20
N LEU A 25 48.69 -37.48 -10.41
CA LEU A 25 49.69 -36.48 -10.84
C LEU A 25 49.04 -35.21 -11.43
N LEU A 26 47.77 -35.28 -11.83
CA LEU A 26 47.07 -34.21 -12.52
C LEU A 26 46.85 -32.95 -11.64
N PRO A 27 46.43 -33.06 -10.35
CA PRO A 27 46.32 -31.88 -9.48
C PRO A 27 47.65 -31.14 -9.29
N ARG A 28 48.79 -31.86 -9.36
CA ARG A 28 50.15 -31.27 -9.27
C ARG A 28 50.53 -30.49 -10.54
N VAL A 29 50.15 -30.98 -11.72
CA VAL A 29 50.38 -30.28 -12.99
C VAL A 29 49.52 -29.02 -13.08
N LEU A 30 48.26 -29.13 -12.67
CA LEU A 30 47.32 -28.01 -12.65
C LEU A 30 47.53 -27.05 -11.47
N TRP A 31 48.46 -27.36 -10.56
CA TRP A 31 48.80 -26.52 -9.41
C TRP A 31 49.36 -25.14 -9.81
N ASN A 32 49.91 -24.98 -11.01
CA ASN A 32 50.36 -23.66 -11.47
C ASN A 32 49.26 -22.88 -12.22
N THR A 33 48.09 -23.48 -12.41
CA THR A 33 46.95 -22.84 -13.07
C THR A 33 46.16 -22.02 -12.04
N ALA A 34 46.22 -20.69 -12.18
CA ALA A 34 45.57 -19.75 -11.26
C ALA A 34 44.04 -19.66 -11.44
N GLY A 35 43.49 -20.17 -12.55
CA GLY A 35 42.10 -19.96 -12.94
C GLY A 35 41.09 -21.03 -12.52
N ILE A 36 41.49 -22.03 -11.73
CA ILE A 36 40.60 -23.12 -11.28
C ILE A 36 39.92 -22.70 -9.97
N GLN A 37 38.61 -22.60 -9.99
CA GLN A 37 37.76 -22.06 -8.92
C GLN A 37 36.62 -23.02 -8.58
N MET A 38 35.80 -22.65 -7.60
CA MET A 38 34.67 -23.46 -7.15
C MET A 38 33.59 -23.62 -8.23
N ASN A 39 33.48 -22.65 -9.13
CA ASN A 39 32.54 -22.61 -10.23
C ASN A 39 33.20 -22.97 -11.57
N SER A 40 34.39 -23.59 -11.55
CA SER A 40 35.03 -24.05 -12.78
C SER A 40 34.31 -25.24 -13.39
N ASP A 41 34.18 -25.22 -14.71
CA ASP A 41 33.63 -26.29 -15.54
C ASP A 41 34.78 -26.93 -16.33
N LEU A 42 35.66 -27.61 -15.60
CA LEU A 42 36.87 -28.25 -16.13
C LEU A 42 36.78 -29.76 -15.91
N VAL A 43 36.80 -30.52 -17.00
CA VAL A 43 36.76 -31.99 -16.96
C VAL A 43 38.06 -32.54 -17.51
N THR A 44 38.62 -33.57 -16.89
CA THR A 44 39.76 -34.30 -17.46
C THR A 44 39.38 -35.74 -17.78
N ALA A 45 39.76 -36.20 -18.96
CA ALA A 45 39.65 -37.59 -19.38
C ALA A 45 40.97 -38.32 -19.15
N ILE A 46 40.90 -39.45 -18.45
CA ILE A 46 42.03 -40.34 -18.17
C ILE A 46 41.66 -41.74 -18.65
N GLU A 47 42.47 -42.32 -19.53
CA GLU A 47 42.25 -43.68 -20.03
C GLU A 47 42.41 -44.70 -18.88
N THR A 48 41.48 -45.64 -18.77
CA THR A 48 41.55 -46.70 -17.76
C THR A 48 42.66 -47.70 -18.08
N THR A 49 43.37 -48.18 -17.06
CA THR A 49 44.43 -49.19 -17.20
C THR A 49 43.93 -50.54 -17.70
N ASP A 50 42.66 -50.84 -17.46
CA ASP A 50 42.09 -52.17 -17.61
C ASP A 50 41.51 -52.42 -19.02
N HIS A 51 41.13 -51.35 -19.73
CA HIS A 51 40.53 -51.41 -21.07
C HIS A 51 40.98 -50.22 -21.93
N ARG A 52 41.63 -50.51 -23.08
CA ARG A 52 41.97 -49.49 -24.10
C ARG A 52 40.69 -48.90 -24.70
N GLY A 53 40.65 -47.57 -24.83
CA GLY A 53 39.51 -46.84 -25.42
C GLY A 53 38.36 -46.51 -24.44
N VAL A 54 38.52 -46.79 -23.15
CA VAL A 54 37.59 -46.37 -22.09
C VAL A 54 38.25 -45.28 -21.23
N PHE A 55 37.52 -44.19 -20.97
CA PHE A 55 38.03 -43.00 -20.29
C PHE A 55 37.20 -42.68 -19.04
N ASN A 56 37.87 -42.51 -17.91
CA ASN A 56 37.28 -41.92 -16.72
C ASN A 56 37.31 -40.39 -16.83
N LEU A 57 36.15 -39.77 -16.73
CA LEU A 57 35.98 -38.33 -16.71
C LEU A 57 35.94 -37.84 -15.27
N PHE A 58 36.76 -36.84 -14.97
CA PHE A 58 36.85 -36.25 -13.64
C PHE A 58 36.55 -34.75 -13.67
N ASP A 59 35.69 -34.32 -12.76
CA ASP A 59 35.42 -32.91 -12.48
C ASP A 59 36.53 -32.31 -11.63
N ILE A 60 37.04 -31.15 -12.05
CA ILE A 60 38.16 -30.45 -11.44
C ILE A 60 37.73 -29.06 -10.99
N TYR A 61 37.86 -28.82 -9.69
CA TYR A 61 37.49 -27.56 -9.07
C TYR A 61 38.38 -27.27 -7.85
N SER A 62 38.31 -26.05 -7.33
CA SER A 62 38.96 -25.72 -6.05
C SER A 62 38.03 -24.89 -5.18
N LYS A 63 37.90 -25.28 -3.91
CA LYS A 63 37.00 -24.62 -2.96
C LYS A 63 37.51 -23.26 -2.46
N GLY A 64 38.80 -22.98 -2.65
CA GLY A 64 39.48 -21.84 -2.03
C GLY A 64 40.79 -21.48 -2.74
N ARG A 65 40.81 -21.47 -4.06
CA ARG A 65 42.06 -21.31 -4.83
C ARG A 65 42.81 -20.03 -4.52
N HIS A 66 42.08 -18.94 -4.35
CA HIS A 66 42.59 -17.62 -3.94
C HIS A 66 43.16 -17.59 -2.52
N LEU A 67 42.90 -18.64 -1.73
CA LEU A 67 43.46 -18.90 -0.40
C LEU A 67 44.53 -19.99 -0.42
N CYS A 68 45.10 -20.26 -1.60
CA CYS A 68 46.11 -21.30 -1.84
C CYS A 68 45.66 -22.70 -1.40
N LYS A 69 44.36 -23.03 -1.59
CA LYS A 69 43.81 -24.35 -1.28
C LYS A 69 43.93 -25.33 -2.45
N ASP A 70 43.79 -26.60 -2.10
CA ASP A 70 43.95 -27.71 -3.01
C ASP A 70 42.90 -27.73 -4.13
N ILE A 71 43.29 -28.41 -5.21
CA ILE A 71 42.42 -28.74 -6.33
C ILE A 71 41.82 -30.11 -6.02
N PHE A 72 40.51 -30.19 -6.09
CA PHE A 72 39.75 -31.41 -5.90
C PHE A 72 39.45 -32.03 -7.25
N GLN A 73 39.53 -33.35 -7.28
CA GLN A 73 39.14 -34.17 -8.41
C GLN A 73 38.01 -35.09 -7.94
N THR A 74 36.91 -35.12 -8.68
CA THR A 74 35.78 -36.01 -8.36
C THR A 74 35.35 -36.75 -9.62
N LEU A 75 35.09 -38.06 -9.50
CA LEU A 75 34.65 -38.85 -10.64
C LEU A 75 33.29 -38.32 -11.13
N LEU A 76 33.28 -37.83 -12.37
CA LEU A 76 32.08 -37.36 -13.05
C LEU A 76 31.37 -38.56 -13.69
N GLY A 77 32.10 -39.40 -14.41
CA GLY A 77 31.55 -40.58 -15.07
C GLY A 77 32.56 -41.29 -15.96
N THR A 78 32.09 -42.25 -16.74
CA THR A 78 32.91 -43.02 -17.68
C THR A 78 32.46 -42.76 -19.11
N TRP A 79 33.39 -42.69 -20.05
CA TRP A 79 33.10 -42.58 -21.48
C TRP A 79 33.75 -43.72 -22.26
N SER A 80 33.03 -44.31 -23.20
CA SER A 80 33.57 -45.26 -24.16
C SER A 80 33.01 -45.01 -25.56
N ALA A 81 33.74 -45.44 -26.60
CA ALA A 81 33.31 -45.28 -27.98
C ALA A 81 31.96 -45.99 -28.27
N ASP A 82 31.78 -47.20 -27.72
CA ASP A 82 30.57 -48.01 -27.95
C ASP A 82 29.41 -47.66 -27.00
N GLY A 83 29.73 -47.10 -25.83
CA GLY A 83 28.77 -46.91 -24.72
C GLY A 83 28.43 -45.45 -24.39
N GLY A 84 29.07 -44.49 -25.06
CA GLY A 84 28.87 -43.05 -24.82
C GLY A 84 29.32 -42.60 -23.43
N PHE A 85 28.87 -41.41 -23.01
CA PHE A 85 29.11 -40.90 -21.66
C PHE A 85 28.08 -41.46 -20.68
N ARG A 86 28.56 -42.08 -19.60
CA ARG A 86 27.75 -42.56 -18.47
C ARG A 86 28.12 -41.78 -17.22
N LEU A 87 27.18 -40.98 -16.73
CA LEU A 87 27.33 -40.20 -15.51
C LEU A 87 27.33 -41.12 -14.27
N THR A 88 28.16 -40.80 -13.27
CA THR A 88 28.15 -41.50 -11.99
C THR A 88 26.79 -41.31 -11.30
N PRO A 89 26.15 -42.36 -10.77
CA PRO A 89 24.90 -42.24 -10.03
C PRO A 89 25.03 -41.24 -8.87
N ASN A 90 24.03 -40.38 -8.68
CA ASN A 90 23.98 -39.33 -7.65
C ASN A 90 25.01 -38.18 -7.79
N TYR A 91 25.69 -38.05 -8.93
CA TYR A 91 26.57 -36.92 -9.17
C TYR A 91 25.78 -35.61 -9.31
N SER A 92 26.13 -34.60 -8.51
CA SER A 92 25.63 -33.24 -8.63
C SER A 92 26.75 -32.26 -8.24
N PRO A 93 27.16 -31.34 -9.13
CA PRO A 93 28.18 -30.34 -8.81
C PRO A 93 27.84 -29.56 -7.55
N TYR A 94 26.56 -29.18 -7.38
CA TYR A 94 26.10 -28.51 -6.15
C TYR A 94 26.33 -29.38 -4.92
N LYS A 95 25.82 -30.62 -4.88
CA LYS A 95 25.92 -31.49 -3.68
C LYS A 95 27.35 -31.85 -3.30
N ILE A 96 28.23 -31.98 -4.29
CA ILE A 96 29.65 -32.32 -4.09
C ILE A 96 30.43 -31.10 -3.61
N ARG A 97 30.16 -29.93 -4.21
CA ARG A 97 30.90 -28.69 -3.95
C ARG A 97 30.35 -27.88 -2.77
N GLN A 98 29.14 -28.20 -2.25
CA GLN A 98 28.48 -27.42 -1.20
C GLN A 98 29.20 -27.40 0.16
N ASN A 99 29.96 -28.44 0.52
CA ASN A 99 30.65 -28.51 1.82
C ASN A 99 32.07 -27.93 1.69
N PHE A 100 32.39 -26.91 2.47
CA PHE A 100 33.65 -26.17 2.40
C PHE A 100 34.72 -26.76 3.31
N ASN A 101 34.42 -27.82 4.07
CA ASN A 101 35.34 -28.51 4.96
C ASN A 101 36.05 -27.55 5.94
N PHE A 102 35.28 -26.68 6.60
CA PHE A 102 35.76 -25.68 7.55
C PHE A 102 36.75 -24.66 6.97
N LEU A 103 36.76 -24.47 5.64
CA LEU A 103 37.56 -23.43 5.00
C LEU A 103 37.34 -22.06 5.68
N GLN A 104 38.41 -21.41 6.10
CA GLN A 104 38.34 -20.08 6.69
C GLN A 104 38.30 -19.01 5.60
N LEU A 105 37.12 -18.42 5.38
CA LEU A 105 36.93 -17.31 4.46
C LEU A 105 37.28 -15.98 5.11
N ARG A 106 37.73 -15.03 4.29
CA ARG A 106 37.94 -13.64 4.71
C ARG A 106 36.60 -12.93 4.70
N GLY A 107 36.13 -12.50 5.87
CA GLY A 107 34.87 -11.77 6.01
C GLY A 107 35.11 -10.28 6.18
N VAL A 108 34.19 -9.46 5.70
CA VAL A 108 34.15 -8.02 5.98
C VAL A 108 32.80 -7.65 6.57
N THR A 109 32.81 -6.75 7.55
CA THR A 109 31.59 -6.15 8.08
C THR A 109 31.79 -4.67 8.31
N VAL A 110 30.69 -3.93 8.49
CA VAL A 110 30.73 -2.52 8.83
C VAL A 110 30.28 -2.37 10.28
N ILE A 111 31.20 -1.90 11.13
CA ILE A 111 30.97 -1.59 12.53
C ILE A 111 31.61 -0.23 12.81
N ASP A 112 30.78 0.77 13.10
CA ASP A 112 31.25 2.13 13.35
C ASP A 112 31.62 2.32 14.83
N ARG A 113 32.65 1.59 15.26
CA ARG A 113 33.22 1.66 16.61
C ARG A 113 34.74 1.65 16.57
N GLU A 114 35.34 2.18 17.63
CA GLU A 114 36.78 2.10 17.85
C GLU A 114 37.16 0.76 18.49
N ASN A 115 38.38 0.29 18.22
CA ASN A 115 38.97 -0.88 18.88
C ASN A 115 38.18 -2.21 18.76
N VAL A 116 37.47 -2.41 17.65
CA VAL A 116 36.81 -3.69 17.34
C VAL A 116 37.79 -4.64 16.67
N THR A 117 38.09 -5.75 17.36
CA THR A 117 38.92 -6.84 16.85
C THR A 117 38.06 -7.92 16.18
N SER A 118 38.65 -8.71 15.29
CA SER A 118 37.98 -9.83 14.59
C SER A 118 37.19 -10.75 15.53
N GLY A 119 37.78 -11.15 16.67
CA GLY A 119 37.13 -12.06 17.63
C GLY A 119 35.93 -11.48 18.39
N LYS A 120 35.68 -10.17 18.31
CA LYS A 120 34.49 -9.53 18.92
C LYS A 120 33.33 -9.41 17.93
N VAL A 121 33.56 -9.64 16.63
CA VAL A 121 32.57 -9.37 15.59
C VAL A 121 31.36 -10.29 15.71
N ASP A 122 31.58 -11.61 15.87
CA ASP A 122 30.48 -12.57 16.01
C ASP A 122 29.62 -12.28 17.24
N GLN A 123 30.24 -11.93 18.37
CA GLN A 123 29.52 -11.51 19.58
C GLN A 123 28.65 -10.28 19.31
N LEU A 124 29.24 -9.20 18.76
CA LEU A 124 28.56 -7.92 18.55
C LEU A 124 27.41 -8.01 17.53
N LEU A 125 27.55 -8.86 16.50
CA LEU A 125 26.52 -9.04 15.48
C LEU A 125 25.45 -10.05 15.88
N GLY A 126 25.77 -11.00 16.78
CA GLY A 126 24.84 -11.97 17.34
C GLY A 126 23.99 -11.46 18.50
N GLU A 127 24.38 -10.37 19.16
CA GLU A 127 23.59 -9.75 20.23
C GLU A 127 22.21 -9.27 19.72
N PRO A 128 21.10 -9.61 20.41
CA PRO A 128 19.77 -9.12 20.04
C PRO A 128 19.62 -7.61 20.33
N GLY A 129 18.71 -6.95 19.62
CA GLY A 129 18.38 -5.54 19.85
C GLY A 129 19.37 -4.53 19.24
N LEU A 130 19.33 -3.28 19.71
CA LEU A 130 20.16 -2.19 19.20
C LEU A 130 21.57 -2.24 19.81
N THR A 131 22.59 -2.21 18.96
CA THR A 131 23.99 -2.14 19.40
C THR A 131 24.60 -0.88 18.79
N LYS A 132 25.04 0.08 19.62
CA LYS A 132 25.63 1.37 19.18
C LYS A 132 26.60 1.19 18.00
N GLY A 133 26.50 1.99 16.94
CA GLY A 133 27.40 1.91 15.77
C GLY A 133 27.22 0.66 14.88
N ILE A 134 26.19 -0.15 15.11
CA ILE A 134 25.79 -1.28 14.27
C ILE A 134 24.32 -1.11 13.91
N VAL A 135 24.05 -1.01 12.61
CA VAL A 135 22.70 -0.81 12.07
C VAL A 135 21.92 -2.11 11.96
N ALA A 136 20.60 -2.06 12.05
CA ALA A 136 19.72 -3.23 12.12
C ALA A 136 19.90 -4.19 10.93
N PHE A 137 20.03 -3.63 9.72
CA PHE A 137 20.22 -4.46 8.53
C PHE A 137 21.57 -5.19 8.50
N VAL A 138 22.62 -4.71 9.19
CA VAL A 138 23.90 -5.45 9.27
C VAL A 138 23.70 -6.74 10.06
N LYS A 139 22.98 -6.68 11.19
CA LYS A 139 22.64 -7.87 11.97
C LYS A 139 21.77 -8.84 11.18
N TYR A 140 20.80 -8.32 10.42
CA TYR A 140 19.99 -9.11 9.50
C TYR A 140 20.83 -9.87 8.47
N HIS A 141 21.75 -9.18 7.77
CA HIS A 141 22.61 -9.83 6.75
C HIS A 141 23.65 -10.75 7.37
N TYR A 142 24.12 -10.47 8.59
CA TYR A 142 24.94 -11.40 9.36
C TYR A 142 24.18 -12.69 9.69
N ALA A 143 22.89 -12.60 10.08
CA ALA A 143 22.07 -13.78 10.30
C ALA A 143 21.88 -14.62 9.02
N LEU A 144 21.73 -13.98 7.85
CA LEU A 144 21.73 -14.69 6.56
C LEU A 144 23.10 -15.32 6.25
N LEU A 145 24.20 -14.65 6.60
CA LEU A 145 25.55 -15.20 6.46
C LEU A 145 25.77 -16.41 7.37
N VAL A 146 25.19 -16.43 8.56
CA VAL A 146 25.21 -17.58 9.47
C VAL A 146 24.50 -18.78 8.84
N VAL A 147 23.35 -18.58 8.18
CA VAL A 147 22.68 -19.64 7.42
C VAL A 147 23.60 -20.21 6.33
N LEU A 148 24.28 -19.34 5.57
CA LEU A 148 25.25 -19.78 4.56
C LEU A 148 26.43 -20.54 5.19
N ARG A 149 26.97 -20.02 6.29
CA ARG A 149 28.09 -20.60 7.03
C ARG A 149 27.78 -22.01 7.51
N ASP A 150 26.61 -22.18 8.11
CA ASP A 150 26.20 -23.44 8.72
C ASP A 150 25.80 -24.47 7.63
N PHE A 151 25.14 -24.02 6.55
CA PHE A 151 24.78 -24.90 5.43
C PHE A 151 26.00 -25.37 4.62
N HIS A 152 26.96 -24.47 4.37
CA HIS A 152 28.15 -24.77 3.57
C HIS A 152 29.38 -25.18 4.40
N ASN A 153 29.26 -25.22 5.73
CA ASN A 153 30.31 -25.66 6.65
C ASN A 153 31.67 -24.95 6.44
N PHE A 154 31.68 -23.62 6.54
CA PHE A 154 32.89 -22.79 6.51
C PHE A 154 33.06 -21.95 7.77
N THR A 155 34.24 -21.37 7.98
CA THR A 155 34.48 -20.41 9.07
C THR A 155 34.84 -19.04 8.50
N ILE A 156 34.73 -17.98 9.31
CA ILE A 156 34.93 -16.62 8.83
C ILE A 156 35.91 -15.90 9.75
N LYS A 157 36.91 -15.25 9.16
CA LYS A 157 37.77 -14.30 9.87
C LYS A 157 37.38 -12.89 9.45
N PHE A 158 36.69 -12.18 10.34
CA PHE A 158 36.19 -10.85 10.03
C PHE A 158 37.26 -9.75 10.09
N ARG A 159 37.23 -8.87 9.11
CA ARG A 159 37.87 -7.56 9.12
C ARG A 159 36.78 -6.50 9.29
N PRO A 160 36.63 -5.87 10.46
CA PRO A 160 35.71 -4.76 10.63
C PRO A 160 36.22 -3.54 9.85
N THR A 161 35.29 -2.81 9.24
CA THR A 161 35.58 -1.55 8.55
C THR A 161 34.64 -0.46 9.05
N ARG A 162 35.07 0.79 8.95
CA ARG A 162 34.22 1.95 9.20
C ARG A 162 33.61 2.42 7.88
N GLY A 163 32.29 2.43 7.81
CA GLY A 163 31.51 2.87 6.65
C GLY A 163 31.48 1.90 5.46
N TRP A 164 30.47 2.07 4.61
CA TRP A 164 30.23 1.23 3.43
C TRP A 164 31.00 1.69 2.20
N ALA A 165 31.06 3.00 1.96
CA ALA A 165 31.65 3.57 0.77
C ALA A 165 32.26 4.94 1.09
N GLY A 166 33.54 5.11 0.79
CA GLY A 166 34.21 6.42 0.80
C GLY A 166 35.19 6.54 -0.35
N ARG A 167 35.55 7.77 -0.72
CA ARG A 167 36.56 8.02 -1.76
C ARG A 167 37.47 9.17 -1.34
N LEU A 168 38.78 8.96 -1.42
CA LEU A 168 39.78 10.02 -1.27
C LEU A 168 39.91 10.81 -2.59
N ARG A 169 40.42 12.04 -2.52
CA ARG A 169 40.70 12.86 -3.72
C ARG A 169 41.70 12.18 -4.66
N SER A 170 42.58 11.34 -4.12
CA SER A 170 43.51 10.48 -4.86
C SER A 170 42.86 9.33 -5.62
N GLY A 171 41.53 9.17 -5.53
CA GLY A 171 40.77 8.12 -6.23
C GLY A 171 40.57 6.84 -5.43
N TYR A 172 41.32 6.62 -4.35
CA TYR A 172 41.24 5.43 -3.50
C TYR A 172 39.88 5.28 -2.81
N ARG A 173 39.30 4.07 -2.84
CA ARG A 173 38.07 3.71 -2.12
C ARG A 173 38.36 3.34 -0.67
N LEU A 174 37.47 3.76 0.23
CA LEU A 174 37.50 3.48 1.66
C LEU A 174 36.28 2.65 2.09
N GLY A 175 36.31 2.13 3.31
CA GLY A 175 35.23 1.31 3.89
C GLY A 175 35.12 -0.07 3.26
N LEU A 176 33.91 -0.64 3.29
CA LEU A 176 33.57 -1.93 2.67
C LEU A 176 34.04 -2.01 1.22
N LEU A 177 33.71 -1.02 0.38
CA LEU A 177 34.11 -1.01 -1.04
C LEU A 177 35.63 -0.99 -1.23
N GLY A 178 36.36 -0.31 -0.34
CA GLY A 178 37.83 -0.31 -0.39
C GLY A 178 38.42 -1.70 -0.13
N VAL A 179 37.90 -2.42 0.87
CA VAL A 179 38.35 -3.79 1.19
C VAL A 179 38.01 -4.76 0.05
N VAL A 180 36.82 -4.61 -0.54
CA VAL A 180 36.40 -5.42 -1.69
C VAL A 180 37.27 -5.16 -2.91
N GLN A 181 37.54 -3.89 -3.24
CA GLN A 181 38.37 -3.51 -4.38
C GLN A 181 39.81 -4.02 -4.26
N ARG A 182 40.35 -4.11 -3.03
CA ARG A 182 41.69 -4.68 -2.77
C ARG A 182 41.70 -6.22 -2.71
N HIS A 183 40.58 -6.88 -2.98
CA HIS A 183 40.42 -8.33 -2.88
C HIS A 183 40.83 -8.90 -1.51
N GLU A 184 40.61 -8.13 -0.44
CA GLU A 184 40.95 -8.50 0.94
C GLU A 184 39.85 -9.32 1.62
N THR A 185 38.71 -9.51 0.96
CA THR A 185 37.52 -10.17 1.51
C THR A 185 36.90 -11.10 0.47
N ASP A 186 36.27 -12.16 0.96
CA ASP A 186 35.58 -13.19 0.18
C ASP A 186 34.06 -13.10 0.36
N VAL A 187 33.63 -12.74 1.57
CA VAL A 187 32.21 -12.60 1.95
C VAL A 187 31.99 -11.32 2.75
N ALA A 188 30.79 -10.74 2.65
CA ALA A 188 30.37 -9.63 3.50
C ALA A 188 29.33 -10.12 4.52
N ALA A 189 29.30 -9.51 5.71
CA ALA A 189 28.23 -9.69 6.72
C ALA A 189 27.24 -8.51 6.72
N THR A 190 27.23 -7.72 5.65
CA THR A 190 26.37 -6.55 5.52
C THR A 190 25.80 -6.50 4.11
N GLY A 191 24.56 -6.02 4.00
CA GLY A 191 24.02 -5.53 2.74
C GLY A 191 24.56 -4.16 2.39
N ILE A 192 24.35 -3.75 1.15
CA ILE A 192 24.62 -2.40 0.68
C ILE A 192 23.55 -2.01 -0.35
N ILE A 193 23.19 -0.73 -0.37
CA ILE A 193 22.37 -0.17 -1.44
C ILE A 193 23.13 -0.32 -2.77
N MET A 194 22.56 -1.04 -3.73
CA MET A 194 23.16 -1.18 -5.05
C MET A 194 22.96 0.10 -5.87
N ARG A 195 24.06 0.62 -6.40
CA ARG A 195 24.11 1.76 -7.33
C ARG A 195 24.90 1.34 -8.56
N LEU A 196 24.64 1.95 -9.71
CA LEU A 196 25.42 1.73 -10.94
C LEU A 196 26.93 1.89 -10.70
N SER A 197 27.34 2.86 -9.87
CA SER A 197 28.74 3.12 -9.52
C SER A 197 29.40 2.10 -8.56
N ARG A 198 28.66 1.08 -8.12
CA ARG A 198 29.10 -0.01 -7.22
C ARG A 198 29.03 -1.40 -7.87
N GLN A 199 28.29 -1.53 -8.97
CA GLN A 199 28.16 -2.77 -9.74
C GLN A 199 29.47 -3.31 -10.34
N PRO A 200 30.49 -2.48 -10.65
CA PRO A 200 31.79 -2.99 -11.09
C PRO A 200 32.53 -3.75 -9.97
N GLU A 201 32.34 -3.38 -8.71
CA GLU A 201 33.06 -3.95 -7.58
C GLU A 201 32.30 -5.08 -6.85
N LEU A 202 30.98 -5.17 -7.02
CA LEU A 202 30.10 -6.08 -6.26
C LEU A 202 29.11 -6.84 -7.14
N ASP A 203 28.79 -8.07 -6.73
CA ASP A 203 27.64 -8.84 -7.20
C ASP A 203 26.61 -9.02 -6.08
N SER A 204 25.33 -8.95 -6.41
CA SER A 204 24.25 -9.24 -5.47
C SER A 204 23.89 -10.72 -5.48
N ILE A 205 23.63 -11.27 -4.30
CA ILE A 205 23.21 -12.67 -4.11
C ILE A 205 21.79 -12.79 -3.57
N HIS A 206 21.24 -11.74 -2.95
CA HIS A 206 19.88 -11.77 -2.40
C HIS A 206 19.35 -10.36 -2.14
N TYR A 207 18.02 -10.16 -2.21
CA TYR A 207 17.34 -8.90 -1.92
C TYR A 207 16.21 -9.16 -0.93
N SER A 208 16.30 -8.62 0.28
CA SER A 208 15.33 -8.97 1.32
C SER A 208 15.13 -7.94 2.43
N TRP A 209 16.03 -6.97 2.60
CA TRP A 209 15.83 -5.89 3.57
C TRP A 209 15.23 -4.65 2.92
N ALA A 210 14.00 -4.30 3.28
CA ALA A 210 13.37 -3.03 2.89
C ALA A 210 13.93 -1.88 3.73
N PHE A 211 14.61 -0.93 3.09
CA PHE A 211 15.28 0.17 3.78
C PHE A 211 14.31 1.34 4.01
N GLU A 212 13.71 1.40 5.19
CA GLU A 212 12.67 2.38 5.54
C GLU A 212 13.26 3.52 6.39
N THR A 213 13.46 4.68 5.76
CA THR A 213 13.89 5.90 6.47
C THR A 213 12.74 6.88 6.63
N GLY A 214 12.80 7.71 7.68
CA GLY A 214 11.78 8.70 7.95
C GLY A 214 12.27 9.78 8.92
N PHE A 215 11.57 10.91 8.90
CA PHE A 215 11.67 11.92 9.95
C PHE A 215 10.68 11.60 11.05
N ILE A 216 11.13 11.63 12.31
CA ILE A 216 10.27 11.46 13.47
C ILE A 216 10.39 12.67 14.38
N TYR A 217 9.25 13.18 14.85
CA TYR A 217 9.18 14.28 15.80
C TYR A 217 7.93 14.16 16.65
N LYS A 218 7.92 14.85 17.79
CA LYS A 218 6.77 14.97 18.68
C LYS A 218 6.06 16.29 18.42
N ILE A 219 4.74 16.26 18.31
CA ILE A 219 3.95 17.47 18.15
C ILE A 219 3.88 18.25 19.48
N THR A 220 4.09 19.56 19.42
CA THR A 220 3.94 20.47 20.57
C THR A 220 3.08 21.67 20.20
N PRO A 221 2.44 22.33 21.18
CA PRO A 221 1.59 23.51 20.94
C PRO A 221 2.28 24.66 20.21
N ASP A 222 3.60 24.76 20.32
CA ASP A 222 4.40 25.82 19.68
C ASP A 222 4.63 25.58 18.17
N ILE A 223 4.38 24.37 17.69
CA ILE A 223 4.70 23.91 16.33
C ILE A 223 3.41 23.61 15.56
N GLY A 224 2.35 23.21 16.28
CA GLY A 224 1.00 23.15 15.72
C GLY A 224 0.48 24.56 15.49
N SER A 225 0.21 24.93 14.23
CA SER A 225 -0.49 26.19 13.95
C SER A 225 -1.89 26.11 14.57
N LYS A 226 -2.13 26.82 15.68
CA LYS A 226 -3.49 27.12 16.11
C LYS A 226 -4.16 27.90 14.97
N SER A 227 -5.33 27.44 14.54
CA SER A 227 -6.23 28.10 13.60
C SER A 227 -6.15 29.64 13.73
N GLU A 228 -5.78 30.32 12.64
CA GLU A 228 -5.71 31.79 12.59
C GLU A 228 -7.13 32.38 12.70
N GLY A 229 -7.63 32.57 13.92
CA GLY A 229 -8.92 33.22 14.17
C GLY A 229 -9.27 33.29 15.64
N ASN A 230 -9.82 34.41 16.09
CA ASN A 230 -10.35 34.54 17.44
C ASN A 230 -11.54 33.59 17.59
N GLY A 231 -11.42 32.57 18.44
CA GLY A 231 -12.40 31.48 18.58
C GLY A 231 -13.85 31.93 18.86
N PHE A 232 -14.04 33.18 19.31
CA PHE A 232 -15.35 33.79 19.56
C PHE A 232 -16.17 34.18 18.30
N VAL A 233 -15.52 34.61 17.21
CA VAL A 233 -16.23 35.04 15.96
C VAL A 233 -16.20 33.95 14.90
N ALA A 234 -15.28 33.00 15.06
CA ALA A 234 -15.16 31.80 14.22
C ALA A 234 -16.47 31.03 13.97
N PRO A 235 -17.46 30.96 14.88
CA PRO A 235 -18.67 30.16 14.66
C PRO A 235 -19.58 30.62 13.51
N PHE A 236 -19.49 31.88 13.09
CA PHE A 236 -20.28 32.42 11.97
C PHE A 236 -19.38 33.12 10.97
N SER A 237 -19.60 32.83 9.68
CA SER A 237 -18.91 33.52 8.60
C SER A 237 -19.36 34.98 8.50
N LEU A 238 -18.50 35.84 7.95
CA LEU A 238 -18.78 37.27 7.80
C LEU A 238 -20.14 37.58 7.12
N PRO A 239 -20.59 36.85 6.07
CA PRO A 239 -21.90 37.06 5.46
C PRO A 239 -23.08 36.77 6.38
N VAL A 240 -22.96 35.76 7.27
CA VAL A 240 -24.02 35.42 8.24
C VAL A 240 -24.18 36.52 9.27
N TRP A 241 -23.06 37.08 9.75
CA TRP A 241 -23.09 38.25 10.61
C TRP A 241 -23.75 39.46 9.95
N VAL A 242 -23.45 39.72 8.67
CA VAL A 242 -24.06 40.81 7.91
C VAL A 242 -25.56 40.58 7.68
N ALA A 243 -25.97 39.37 7.32
CA ALA A 243 -27.38 39.02 7.11
C ALA A 243 -28.19 39.10 8.41
N LEU A 244 -27.60 38.69 9.54
CA LEU A 244 -28.20 38.84 10.85
C LEU A 244 -28.47 40.32 11.13
N LEU A 245 -27.46 41.19 10.97
CA LEU A 245 -27.62 42.62 11.18
C LEU A 245 -28.70 43.24 10.27
N LEU A 246 -28.76 42.83 9.00
CA LEU A 246 -29.79 43.27 8.05
C LEU A 246 -31.19 42.76 8.43
N SER A 247 -31.32 41.52 8.92
CA SER A 247 -32.59 40.93 9.34
C SER A 247 -33.14 41.59 10.61
N LEU A 248 -32.25 41.95 11.55
CA LEU A 248 -32.61 42.68 12.76
C LEU A 248 -33.05 44.11 12.38
N ALA A 249 -32.34 44.76 11.46
CA ALA A 249 -32.76 46.05 10.93
C ALA A 249 -34.13 45.99 10.22
N LEU A 250 -34.38 44.96 9.41
CA LEU A 250 -35.67 44.74 8.75
C LEU A 250 -36.79 44.47 9.77
N SER A 251 -36.51 43.72 10.83
CA SER A 251 -37.48 43.42 11.90
C SER A 251 -37.89 44.69 12.65
N VAL A 252 -36.94 45.60 12.88
CA VAL A 252 -37.23 46.93 13.43
C VAL A 252 -38.18 47.70 12.51
N LEU A 253 -37.95 47.68 11.19
CA LEU A 253 -38.80 48.37 10.20
C LEU A 253 -40.21 47.75 10.10
N VAL A 254 -40.32 46.43 10.16
CA VAL A 254 -41.60 45.71 10.13
C VAL A 254 -42.43 46.00 11.38
N LEU A 255 -41.82 45.97 12.57
CA LEU A 255 -42.51 46.31 13.81
C LEU A 255 -42.97 47.77 13.82
N GLN A 256 -42.18 48.68 13.26
CA GLN A 256 -42.56 50.08 13.06
C GLN A 256 -43.72 50.24 12.08
N TYR A 257 -43.70 49.51 10.96
CA TYR A 257 -44.75 49.57 9.95
C TYR A 257 -46.08 49.01 10.48
N LEU A 258 -46.05 47.87 11.17
CA LEU A 258 -47.22 47.26 11.81
C LEU A 258 -47.82 48.16 12.90
N ALA A 259 -46.97 48.88 13.66
CA ALA A 259 -47.44 49.85 14.63
C ALA A 259 -48.11 51.07 13.96
N ARG A 260 -47.59 51.55 12.82
CA ARG A 260 -48.18 52.66 12.05
C ARG A 260 -49.53 52.31 11.42
N LEU A 261 -49.69 51.09 10.90
CA LEU A 261 -50.95 50.58 10.35
C LEU A 261 -52.07 50.47 11.39
N SER A 262 -51.70 50.35 12.66
CA SER A 262 -52.62 50.10 13.76
C SER A 262 -53.12 51.35 14.49
N ALA A 263 -52.87 52.54 13.94
CA ALA A 263 -53.07 53.80 14.63
C ALA A 263 -54.49 53.96 15.23
N ASP A 264 -54.57 53.79 16.55
CA ASP A 264 -55.28 54.71 17.44
C ASP A 264 -54.25 55.82 17.78
N GLU A 265 -54.56 57.08 17.46
CA GLU A 265 -53.63 58.23 17.33
C GLU A 265 -52.83 58.64 18.59
N ARG A 266 -52.90 57.88 19.69
CA ARG A 266 -52.39 58.35 21.01
C ARG A 266 -51.05 57.80 21.50
N ASN A 267 -50.30 57.00 20.73
CA ASN A 267 -48.99 56.51 21.21
C ASN A 267 -47.99 56.11 20.10
N THR A 268 -47.40 57.09 19.41
CA THR A 268 -46.23 56.86 18.54
C THR A 268 -44.97 56.64 19.38
N ARG A 269 -44.58 55.37 19.59
CA ARG A 269 -43.30 55.02 20.24
C ARG A 269 -42.11 55.45 19.38
N ALA A 270 -41.03 55.87 20.02
CA ALA A 270 -39.77 56.21 19.35
C ALA A 270 -39.17 54.99 18.64
N THR A 271 -38.53 55.20 17.48
CA THR A 271 -37.78 54.20 16.68
C THR A 271 -36.86 53.32 17.54
N MET A 272 -36.19 53.94 18.53
CA MET A 272 -35.27 53.27 19.46
C MET A 272 -35.94 52.22 20.36
N ALA A 273 -37.23 52.39 20.68
CA ALA A 273 -37.97 51.39 21.46
C ALA A 273 -38.11 50.07 20.70
N TYR A 274 -38.34 50.13 19.38
CA TYR A 274 -38.41 48.93 18.54
C TYR A 274 -37.03 48.26 18.37
N VAL A 275 -35.95 49.04 18.32
CA VAL A 275 -34.58 48.50 18.34
C VAL A 275 -34.32 47.74 19.64
N LEU A 276 -34.75 48.28 20.79
CA LEU A 276 -34.63 47.62 22.09
C LEU A 276 -35.49 46.36 22.19
N ASP A 277 -36.72 46.37 21.66
CA ASP A 277 -37.59 45.19 21.62
C ASP A 277 -36.95 44.07 20.78
N VAL A 278 -36.32 44.43 19.65
CA VAL A 278 -35.58 43.49 18.79
C VAL A 278 -34.33 42.96 19.50
N MET A 279 -33.54 43.82 20.14
CA MET A 279 -32.36 43.42 20.91
C MET A 279 -32.72 42.54 22.12
N ALA A 280 -33.86 42.79 22.76
CA ALA A 280 -34.38 41.92 23.82
C ALA A 280 -34.73 40.53 23.29
N CYS A 281 -35.37 40.44 22.11
CA CYS A 281 -35.64 39.15 21.46
C CYS A 281 -34.35 38.42 21.07
N VAL A 282 -33.30 39.14 20.61
CA VAL A 282 -31.97 38.56 20.33
C VAL A 282 -31.33 38.01 21.59
N ALA A 283 -31.45 38.73 22.71
CA ALA A 283 -30.96 38.31 24.01
C ALA A 283 -31.83 37.24 24.70
N GLN A 284 -32.86 36.73 24.01
CA GLN A 284 -33.88 35.82 24.54
C GLN A 284 -34.59 36.33 25.81
N GLN A 285 -34.71 37.64 25.93
CA GLN A 285 -35.42 38.31 27.00
C GLN A 285 -36.86 38.65 26.54
N GLY A 286 -37.81 38.58 27.46
CA GLY A 286 -39.20 38.94 27.18
C GLY A 286 -39.36 40.42 26.80
N VAL A 287 -40.21 40.72 25.81
CA VAL A 287 -40.55 42.09 25.44
C VAL A 287 -41.53 42.67 26.46
N PRO A 288 -41.20 43.76 27.18
CA PRO A 288 -41.97 44.22 28.33
C PRO A 288 -43.35 44.79 27.98
N ASN A 289 -43.58 45.22 26.73
CA ASN A 289 -44.85 45.79 26.30
C ASN A 289 -45.31 45.22 24.95
N VAL A 290 -45.85 44.00 24.96
CA VAL A 290 -46.37 43.33 23.78
C VAL A 290 -47.70 43.98 23.33
N SER A 291 -47.76 44.40 22.06
CA SER A 291 -48.98 44.96 21.46
C SER A 291 -50.16 43.98 21.57
N ARG A 292 -51.39 44.49 21.68
CA ARG A 292 -52.61 43.66 21.71
C ARG A 292 -52.99 43.08 20.35
N LEU A 293 -52.36 43.59 19.29
CA LEU A 293 -52.65 43.22 17.91
C LEU A 293 -52.01 41.89 17.55
N VAL A 294 -52.81 41.02 16.92
CA VAL A 294 -52.39 39.69 16.46
C VAL A 294 -51.18 39.78 15.51
N PRO A 295 -51.13 40.68 14.49
CA PRO A 295 -49.99 40.76 13.57
C PRO A 295 -48.66 41.11 14.26
N THR A 296 -48.67 42.02 15.23
CA THR A 296 -47.46 42.40 15.98
C THR A 296 -46.99 41.26 16.88
N ARG A 297 -47.92 40.52 17.50
CA ARG A 297 -47.60 39.34 18.32
C ARG A 297 -46.97 38.24 17.47
N VAL A 298 -47.51 37.99 16.28
CA VAL A 298 -46.94 37.03 15.33
C VAL A 298 -45.53 37.46 14.96
N ALA A 299 -45.29 38.74 14.63
CA ALA A 299 -43.95 39.23 14.29
C ALA A 299 -42.93 39.08 15.44
N VAL A 300 -43.33 39.37 16.68
CA VAL A 300 -42.45 39.21 17.87
C VAL A 300 -42.19 37.73 18.18
N ILE A 301 -43.21 36.87 18.06
CA ILE A 301 -43.04 35.41 18.25
C ILE A 301 -42.09 34.85 17.18
N VAL A 302 -42.28 35.26 15.92
CA VAL A 302 -41.39 34.86 14.81
C VAL A 302 -39.96 35.32 15.07
N LEU A 303 -39.76 36.57 15.53
CA LEU A 303 -38.44 37.08 15.88
C LEU A 303 -37.80 36.34 17.05
N LEU A 304 -38.56 36.00 18.08
CA LEU A 304 -38.07 35.27 19.25
C LEU A 304 -37.69 33.82 18.89
N VAL A 305 -38.53 33.13 18.12
CA VAL A 305 -38.23 31.78 17.64
C VAL A 305 -37.03 31.79 16.68
N ALA A 306 -36.93 32.78 15.79
CA ALA A 306 -35.81 32.92 14.87
C ALA A 306 -34.46 33.13 15.60
N ASN A 307 -34.44 33.98 16.63
CA ASN A 307 -33.24 34.21 17.42
C ASN A 307 -32.90 33.04 18.35
N LEU A 308 -33.90 32.28 18.83
CA LEU A 308 -33.69 31.04 19.59
C LEU A 308 -32.96 29.99 18.75
N VAL A 309 -33.38 29.83 17.49
CA VAL A 309 -32.73 28.91 16.53
C VAL A 309 -31.29 29.34 16.25
N LEU A 310 -31.07 30.64 15.99
CA LEU A 310 -29.74 31.18 15.71
C LEU A 310 -28.77 31.00 16.89
N TYR A 311 -29.29 31.15 18.11
CA TYR A 311 -28.54 30.95 19.33
C TYR A 311 -28.11 29.50 19.53
N ASN A 312 -29.03 28.53 19.40
CA ASN A 312 -28.71 27.11 19.53
C ASN A 312 -27.63 26.67 18.53
N TYR A 313 -27.64 27.29 17.35
CA TYR A 313 -26.64 27.05 16.33
C TYR A 313 -25.26 27.60 16.73
N TYR A 314 -25.19 28.86 17.20
CA TYR A 314 -23.93 29.47 17.64
C TYR A 314 -23.24 28.64 18.73
N THR A 315 -24.00 28.15 19.72
CA THR A 315 -23.45 27.33 20.81
C THR A 315 -22.96 25.96 20.35
N SER A 316 -23.70 25.29 19.45
CA SER A 316 -23.32 23.95 18.96
C SER A 316 -22.00 23.97 18.17
N THR A 317 -21.76 25.02 17.40
CA THR A 317 -20.55 25.16 16.58
C THR A 317 -19.31 25.41 17.44
N VAL A 318 -19.44 26.14 18.55
CA VAL A 318 -18.35 26.31 19.53
C VAL A 318 -17.95 24.98 20.16
N VAL A 319 -18.93 24.13 20.52
CA VAL A 319 -18.69 22.81 21.11
C VAL A 319 -17.94 21.90 20.15
N SER A 320 -18.40 21.82 18.90
CA SER A 320 -17.78 21.01 17.86
C SER A 320 -16.36 21.49 17.61
N GLY A 321 -16.13 22.80 17.40
CA GLY A 321 -14.79 23.33 17.10
C GLY A 321 -13.73 23.12 18.19
N LEU A 322 -14.13 23.01 19.46
CA LEU A 322 -13.22 22.69 20.57
C LEU A 322 -12.87 21.21 20.64
N LEU A 323 -13.84 20.34 20.35
CA LEU A 323 -13.60 18.92 20.15
C LEU A 323 -12.69 18.69 18.94
N SER A 324 -12.71 19.61 17.95
CA SER A 324 -12.01 19.48 16.68
C SER A 324 -10.56 19.81 16.54
N SER A 325 -9.91 20.31 17.57
CA SER A 325 -8.59 20.90 17.36
C SER A 325 -7.47 19.84 17.26
N GLN A 326 -7.36 19.23 16.09
CA GLN A 326 -6.16 18.66 15.50
C GLN A 326 -4.96 19.62 15.58
N MET A 327 -3.99 19.43 16.49
CA MET A 327 -2.69 20.07 16.27
C MET A 327 -2.08 19.48 14.98
N ILE A 328 -1.85 20.32 13.97
CA ILE A 328 -1.28 19.91 12.68
C ILE A 328 0.22 20.23 12.69
N GLY A 329 1.05 19.19 12.59
CA GLY A 329 2.50 19.33 12.45
C GLY A 329 2.96 19.26 10.99
N PRO A 330 4.25 19.45 10.70
CA PRO A 330 4.80 19.28 9.35
C PRO A 330 4.57 17.86 8.78
N GLU A 331 3.92 17.72 7.63
CA GLU A 331 3.58 16.41 7.02
C GLU A 331 4.46 16.06 5.83
N THR A 332 5.10 17.05 5.22
CA THR A 332 5.98 16.88 4.05
C THR A 332 7.43 17.22 4.39
N ILE A 333 8.36 16.67 3.61
CA ILE A 333 9.80 16.98 3.73
C ILE A 333 10.04 18.49 3.64
N ALA A 334 9.34 19.18 2.72
CA ALA A 334 9.45 20.63 2.56
C ALA A 334 8.97 21.38 3.82
N GLN A 335 7.82 21.00 4.38
CA GLN A 335 7.33 21.59 5.63
C GLN A 335 8.25 21.30 6.81
N VAL A 336 8.85 20.10 6.91
CA VAL A 336 9.84 19.79 7.95
C VAL A 336 11.07 20.70 7.80
N ILE A 337 11.55 20.94 6.57
CA ILE A 337 12.66 21.84 6.29
C ILE A 337 12.31 23.30 6.60
N ASP A 338 11.08 23.73 6.40
CA ASP A 338 10.65 25.11 6.64
C ASP A 338 10.14 25.35 8.07
N SER A 339 9.86 24.29 8.84
CA SER A 339 9.39 24.36 10.22
C SER A 339 10.43 24.97 11.18
N PRO A 340 10.06 25.31 12.43
CA PRO A 340 11.05 25.67 13.46
C PRO A 340 11.82 24.47 14.05
N LEU A 341 11.50 23.23 13.70
CA LEU A 341 12.09 22.02 14.29
C LEU A 341 13.61 21.93 14.05
N LEU A 342 14.39 21.65 15.10
CA LEU A 342 15.82 21.41 14.94
C LEU A 342 16.08 20.01 14.37
N LEU A 343 16.65 19.94 13.17
CA LEU A 343 16.96 18.68 12.48
C LEU A 343 18.18 17.99 13.10
N SER A 344 18.07 16.69 13.35
CA SER A 344 19.21 15.83 13.63
C SER A 344 19.11 14.57 12.78
N LEU A 345 20.25 13.98 12.45
CA LEU A 345 20.39 12.78 11.63
C LEU A 345 21.07 11.71 12.48
N THR A 346 20.65 10.47 12.33
CA THR A 346 21.43 9.37 12.91
C THR A 346 22.85 9.39 12.36
N ASP A 347 23.84 9.25 13.23
CA ASP A 347 25.25 9.25 12.85
C ASP A 347 25.60 7.96 12.10
N THR A 348 25.26 7.93 10.81
CA THR A 348 25.60 6.84 9.90
C THR A 348 26.27 7.40 8.65
N GLY A 349 27.12 6.58 8.05
CA GLY A 349 27.85 6.97 6.83
C GLY A 349 26.94 7.43 5.68
N TYR A 350 25.70 6.92 5.60
CA TYR A 350 24.73 7.34 4.58
C TYR A 350 24.29 8.79 4.72
N HIS A 351 23.91 9.21 5.94
CA HIS A 351 23.50 10.60 6.19
C HIS A 351 24.63 11.60 5.99
N ARG A 352 25.87 11.21 6.34
CA ARG A 352 27.06 12.03 6.11
C ARG A 352 27.34 12.25 4.62
N ILE A 353 27.14 11.22 3.79
CA ILE A 353 27.30 11.32 2.34
C ILE A 353 26.15 12.13 1.72
N LEU A 354 24.91 11.94 2.20
CA LEU A 354 23.73 12.67 1.72
C LEU A 354 23.91 14.19 1.78
N LEU A 355 24.39 14.69 2.93
CA LEU A 355 24.63 16.12 3.12
C LEU A 355 25.85 16.65 2.35
N ARG A 356 26.78 15.76 1.97
CA ARG A 356 28.01 16.12 1.27
C ARG A 356 27.85 16.13 -0.25
N GLU A 357 27.15 15.14 -0.82
CA GLU A 357 26.97 15.01 -2.27
C GLU A 357 25.77 15.81 -2.79
N GLN A 358 24.77 16.06 -1.94
CA GLN A 358 23.60 16.91 -2.22
C GLN A 358 22.91 16.61 -3.57
N THR A 359 22.82 15.33 -3.93
CA THR A 359 22.32 14.91 -5.24
C THR A 359 20.81 15.06 -5.40
N LEU A 360 20.07 15.28 -4.31
CA LEU A 360 18.62 15.39 -4.30
C LEU A 360 18.18 16.86 -4.15
N PRO A 361 17.11 17.32 -4.84
CA PRO A 361 16.64 18.71 -4.76
C PRO A 361 16.35 19.18 -3.32
N TYR A 362 15.82 18.29 -2.48
CA TYR A 362 15.51 18.58 -1.07
C TYR A 362 16.76 18.59 -0.17
N SER A 363 17.83 17.89 -0.56
CA SER A 363 19.05 17.76 0.26
C SER A 363 19.87 19.05 0.31
N THR A 364 19.94 19.80 -0.79
CA THR A 364 20.59 21.13 -0.85
C THR A 364 19.85 22.12 0.05
N ARG A 365 18.52 22.23 -0.10
CA ARG A 365 17.68 23.12 0.71
C ARG A 365 17.72 22.77 2.20
N MET A 366 17.71 21.48 2.54
CA MET A 366 17.86 21.00 3.91
C MET A 366 19.24 21.35 4.48
N HIS A 367 20.30 21.18 3.69
CA HIS A 367 21.65 21.53 4.13
C HIS A 367 21.73 23.03 4.46
N GLU A 368 21.26 23.89 3.56
CA GLU A 368 21.30 25.34 3.73
C GLU A 368 20.46 25.84 4.91
N ARG A 369 19.23 25.33 5.08
CA ARG A 369 18.30 25.82 6.09
C ARG A 369 18.46 25.18 7.47
N LYS A 370 18.92 23.93 7.56
CA LYS A 370 18.91 23.14 8.81
C LYS A 370 20.27 22.63 9.26
N ALA A 371 21.23 22.47 8.35
CA ALA A 371 22.54 21.91 8.66
C ALA A 371 23.66 22.99 8.76
N LEU A 372 23.61 24.04 7.94
CA LEU A 372 24.60 25.13 7.95
C LEU A 372 24.50 26.10 9.15
N PRO A 373 23.31 26.46 9.67
CA PRO A 373 23.22 27.44 10.77
C PRO A 373 23.96 26.99 12.05
N PRO A 374 24.63 27.91 12.77
CA PRO A 374 25.35 27.60 14.01
C PRO A 374 24.36 27.19 15.12
N ARG A 375 24.72 26.16 15.89
CA ARG A 375 23.89 25.60 16.98
C ARG A 375 24.39 26.02 18.36
N SER A 376 23.49 26.07 19.33
CA SER A 376 23.86 26.28 20.73
C SER A 376 24.61 25.06 21.28
N PRO A 377 25.57 25.22 22.22
CA PRO A 377 26.23 24.08 22.87
C PRO A 377 25.29 23.12 23.61
N ASN A 378 24.09 23.58 23.97
CA ASN A 378 23.07 22.78 24.67
C ASN A 378 22.11 22.03 23.72
N ASP A 379 22.16 22.32 22.41
CA ASP A 379 21.29 21.72 21.42
C ASP A 379 21.80 20.34 20.98
N LEU A 380 20.90 19.50 20.47
CA LEU A 380 21.27 18.20 19.91
C LEU A 380 22.19 18.40 18.68
N PRO A 381 23.35 17.70 18.61
CA PRO A 381 24.24 17.80 17.47
C PRO A 381 23.57 17.29 16.20
N LEU A 382 23.98 17.82 15.04
CA LEU A 382 23.40 17.44 13.74
C LEU A 382 23.49 15.94 13.47
N PHE A 383 24.58 15.30 13.89
CA PHE A 383 24.73 13.85 13.87
C PHE A 383 24.74 13.33 15.29
N THR A 384 23.85 12.41 15.60
CA THR A 384 23.64 11.87 16.95
C THR A 384 23.27 10.40 16.88
N ASP A 385 23.46 9.66 17.96
CA ASP A 385 22.89 8.33 18.12
C ASP A 385 21.41 8.39 18.55
N VAL A 386 20.70 7.26 18.35
CA VAL A 386 19.28 7.11 18.67
C VAL A 386 19.02 7.30 20.16
N GLU A 387 19.85 6.70 21.03
CA GLU A 387 19.65 6.77 22.49
C GLU A 387 19.75 8.21 23.01
N HIS A 388 20.68 9.00 22.46
CA HIS A 388 20.83 10.42 22.79
C HIS A 388 19.72 11.30 22.18
N ALA A 389 19.17 10.94 21.02
CA ALA A 389 18.14 11.72 20.34
C ALA A 389 16.73 11.56 20.96
N VAL A 390 16.38 10.36 21.44
CA VAL A 390 15.03 10.02 21.92
C VAL A 390 14.54 10.92 23.06
N PRO A 391 15.36 11.29 24.08
CA PRO A 391 14.96 12.26 25.10
C PRO A 391 14.66 13.66 24.54
N TYR A 392 15.35 14.09 23.50
CA TYR A 392 15.10 15.38 22.84
C TYR A 392 13.82 15.33 21.99
N LEU A 393 13.55 14.20 21.33
CA LEU A 393 12.27 13.95 20.66
C LEU A 393 11.11 13.99 21.65
N ARG A 394 11.29 13.43 22.86
CA ARG A 394 10.25 13.43 23.91
C ARG A 394 9.93 14.83 24.44
N ARG A 395 10.93 15.71 24.52
CA ARG A 395 10.76 17.13 24.90
C ARG A 395 10.07 17.97 23.83
N GLY A 396 10.14 17.57 22.56
CA GLY A 396 9.64 18.35 21.43
C GLY A 396 10.65 19.38 20.89
N GLY A 397 10.29 20.06 19.81
CA GLY A 397 11.17 21.04 19.14
C GLY A 397 12.29 20.45 18.27
N HIS A 398 12.44 19.12 18.25
CA HIS A 398 13.47 18.40 17.50
C HIS A 398 12.85 17.42 16.52
N VAL A 399 13.52 17.22 15.38
CA VAL A 399 13.18 16.20 14.39
C VAL A 399 14.39 15.33 14.10
N LEU A 400 14.21 14.01 14.16
CA LEU A 400 15.26 13.04 13.87
C LEU A 400 14.98 12.36 12.54
N HIS A 401 15.94 12.37 11.62
CA HIS A 401 15.89 11.52 10.43
C HIS A 401 16.74 10.27 10.65
N CYS A 402 16.12 9.10 10.54
CA CYS A 402 16.69 7.80 10.90
C CYS A 402 16.09 6.66 10.07
N GLU A 403 16.68 5.45 10.18
CA GLU A 403 15.97 4.22 9.81
C GLU A 403 14.91 3.93 10.87
N LEU A 404 13.65 3.79 10.47
CA LEU A 404 12.52 3.75 11.40
C LEU A 404 12.56 2.52 12.31
N THR A 405 13.09 1.41 11.82
CA THR A 405 13.24 0.14 12.56
C THR A 405 14.19 0.25 13.76
N GLU A 406 15.11 1.21 13.74
CA GLU A 406 16.11 1.41 14.81
C GLU A 406 15.60 2.28 15.96
N VAL A 407 14.70 3.23 15.65
CA VAL A 407 14.20 4.19 16.65
C VAL A 407 13.02 3.64 17.46
N TYR A 408 12.21 2.76 16.87
CA TYR A 408 11.00 2.24 17.51
C TYR A 408 11.22 1.51 18.85
N PRO A 409 12.25 0.69 19.05
CA PRO A 409 12.51 0.06 20.35
C PRO A 409 12.82 1.08 21.44
N ALA A 410 13.60 2.12 21.10
CA ALA A 410 13.96 3.17 22.05
C ALA A 410 12.75 4.04 22.40
N ILE A 411 11.85 4.30 21.45
CA ILE A 411 10.58 4.98 21.70
C ILE A 411 9.67 4.13 22.58
N ALA A 412 9.48 2.84 22.26
CA ALA A 412 8.62 1.95 23.05
C ALA A 412 9.07 1.84 24.51
N ASN A 413 10.37 1.93 24.78
CA ASN A 413 10.92 1.86 26.13
C ASN A 413 10.83 3.19 26.91
N GLN A 414 10.84 4.35 26.24
CA GLN A 414 10.98 5.66 26.89
C GLN A 414 9.72 6.55 26.81
N PHE A 415 8.77 6.25 25.94
CA PHE A 415 7.54 7.02 25.74
C PHE A 415 6.34 6.31 26.36
N THR A 416 5.41 7.08 26.94
CA THR A 416 4.09 6.60 27.37
C THR A 416 3.14 6.41 26.18
N ALA A 417 2.05 5.66 26.37
CA ALA A 417 1.05 5.41 25.31
C ALA A 417 0.48 6.70 24.68
N ASN A 418 0.26 7.74 25.49
CA ASN A 418 -0.22 9.04 25.01
C ASN A 418 0.88 9.81 24.26
N GLU A 419 2.12 9.79 24.75
CA GLU A 419 3.25 10.43 24.06
C GLU A 419 3.56 9.73 22.71
N ILE A 420 3.29 8.43 22.58
CA ILE A 420 3.39 7.71 21.30
C ILE A 420 2.34 8.23 20.30
N CYS A 421 1.14 8.58 20.76
CA CYS A 421 0.09 9.18 19.93
C CYS A 421 0.44 10.59 19.44
N GLU A 422 1.31 11.29 20.17
CA GLU A 422 1.84 12.63 19.83
C GLU A 422 3.01 12.57 18.84
N LEU A 423 3.55 11.38 18.55
CA LEU A 423 4.60 11.23 17.55
C LEU A 423 4.03 11.31 16.14
N ARG A 424 4.77 11.99 15.28
CA ARG A 424 4.49 12.09 13.84
C ARG A 424 5.71 11.59 13.08
N THR A 425 5.43 10.89 11.98
CA THR A 425 6.43 10.31 11.09
C THR A 425 6.20 10.86 9.69
N VAL A 426 7.19 11.56 9.16
CA VAL A 426 7.21 12.07 7.79
C VAL A 426 8.15 11.21 6.95
N GLU A 427 7.85 11.12 5.66
CA GLU A 427 8.61 10.31 4.71
C GLU A 427 10.11 10.66 4.69
N GLY A 428 10.95 9.63 4.58
CA GLY A 428 12.41 9.81 4.54
C GLY A 428 12.97 10.17 3.18
N LEU A 429 14.22 10.60 3.17
CA LEU A 429 14.91 11.17 2.00
C LEU A 429 15.29 10.14 0.92
N TYR A 430 15.11 8.84 1.15
CA TYR A 430 15.62 7.76 0.28
C TYR A 430 14.54 6.92 -0.43
N ARG A 431 13.26 7.23 -0.27
CA ARG A 431 12.14 6.37 -0.68
C ARG A 431 12.04 6.09 -2.18
N TYR A 432 12.33 7.08 -3.03
CA TYR A 432 12.11 6.97 -4.48
C TYR A 432 13.23 6.22 -5.23
N ASP A 433 14.44 6.17 -4.67
CA ASP A 433 15.60 5.58 -5.34
C ASP A 433 15.92 4.15 -4.88
N ILE A 434 15.40 3.72 -3.72
CA ILE A 434 15.88 2.51 -3.03
C ILE A 434 14.69 1.78 -2.37
N ARG A 435 14.31 0.62 -2.92
CA ARG A 435 13.26 -0.23 -2.32
C ARG A 435 13.79 -1.34 -1.42
N VAL A 436 14.91 -1.96 -1.79
CA VAL A 436 15.46 -3.13 -1.09
C VAL A 436 17.00 -3.11 -1.12
N MET A 437 17.65 -3.42 0.01
CA MET A 437 19.10 -3.58 0.07
C MET A 437 19.53 -4.93 -0.49
N ALA A 438 20.65 -4.95 -1.19
CA ALA A 438 21.24 -6.19 -1.68
C ALA A 438 22.21 -6.77 -0.66
N PHE A 439 22.11 -8.08 -0.45
CA PHE A 439 23.22 -8.84 0.11
C PHE A 439 24.26 -9.07 -0.99
N VAL A 440 25.53 -8.77 -0.71
CA VAL A 440 26.58 -8.68 -1.75
C VAL A 440 27.80 -9.55 -1.49
N LEU A 441 28.45 -9.93 -2.57
CA LEU A 441 29.79 -10.52 -2.62
C LEU A 441 30.71 -9.67 -3.50
N PRO A 442 32.05 -9.83 -3.38
CA PRO A 442 32.98 -9.28 -4.35
C PRO A 442 32.61 -9.69 -5.79
N LYS A 443 32.85 -8.79 -6.75
CA LYS A 443 32.60 -9.06 -8.16
C LYS A 443 33.26 -10.36 -8.60
N HIS A 444 32.52 -11.18 -9.36
CA HIS A 444 32.98 -12.47 -9.87
C HIS A 444 33.38 -13.46 -8.77
N SER A 445 32.80 -13.32 -7.57
CA SER A 445 33.02 -14.30 -6.50
C SER A 445 32.65 -15.71 -6.97
N MET A 446 33.53 -16.66 -6.68
CA MET A 446 33.29 -18.06 -7.03
C MET A 446 32.18 -18.73 -6.22
N TYR A 447 31.69 -18.05 -5.18
CA TYR A 447 30.63 -18.53 -4.28
C TYR A 447 29.24 -18.02 -4.64
N SER A 448 29.12 -17.05 -5.55
CA SER A 448 27.86 -16.34 -5.83
C SER A 448 26.68 -17.26 -6.15
N GLU A 449 26.85 -18.18 -7.10
CA GLU A 449 25.75 -19.06 -7.54
C GLU A 449 25.34 -20.05 -6.45
N LEU A 450 26.31 -20.62 -5.73
CA LEU A 450 26.04 -21.54 -4.64
C LEU A 450 25.26 -20.84 -3.52
N PHE A 451 25.68 -19.63 -3.14
CA PHE A 451 25.02 -18.87 -2.08
C PHE A 451 23.65 -18.36 -2.50
N LYS A 452 23.46 -17.96 -3.77
CA LYS A 452 22.13 -17.62 -4.31
C LYS A 452 21.16 -18.79 -4.16
N ILE A 453 21.56 -19.99 -4.60
CA ILE A 453 20.71 -21.20 -4.50
C ILE A 453 20.33 -21.48 -3.05
N THR A 454 21.29 -21.41 -2.13
CA THR A 454 21.04 -21.65 -0.71
C THR A 454 20.11 -20.59 -0.09
N LEU A 455 20.28 -19.30 -0.44
CA LEU A 455 19.40 -18.24 0.05
C LEU A 455 17.99 -18.30 -0.57
N MET A 456 17.85 -18.72 -1.83
CA MET A 456 16.55 -18.97 -2.45
C MET A 456 15.80 -20.09 -1.72
N ARG A 457 16.49 -21.20 -1.42
CA ARG A 457 15.92 -22.28 -0.59
C ARG A 457 15.56 -21.81 0.82
N ALA A 458 16.41 -21.00 1.45
CA ALA A 458 16.11 -20.42 2.75
C ALA A 458 14.91 -19.46 2.70
N GLN A 459 14.63 -18.85 1.55
CA GLN A 459 13.45 -18.01 1.35
C GLN A 459 12.20 -18.86 1.14
N GLU A 460 12.25 -19.87 0.29
CA GLU A 460 11.16 -20.82 0.03
C GLU A 460 10.73 -21.56 1.31
N THR A 461 11.70 -21.99 2.13
CA THR A 461 11.44 -22.64 3.43
C THR A 461 11.01 -21.66 4.53
N GLY A 462 10.95 -20.36 4.25
CA GLY A 462 10.51 -19.33 5.21
C GLY A 462 11.55 -18.89 6.24
N ILE A 463 12.78 -19.42 6.23
CA ILE A 463 13.88 -19.01 7.13
C ILE A 463 14.18 -17.51 6.98
N VAL A 464 14.26 -17.02 5.75
CA VAL A 464 14.50 -15.58 5.45
C VAL A 464 13.37 -14.72 6.03
N LYS A 465 12.10 -15.13 5.87
CA LYS A 465 10.92 -14.42 6.39
C LYS A 465 10.94 -14.37 7.92
N ARG A 466 11.35 -15.46 8.57
CA ARG A 466 11.53 -15.52 10.03
C ARG A 466 12.63 -14.58 10.51
N ILE A 467 13.81 -14.63 9.90
CA ILE A 467 14.93 -13.74 10.24
C ILE A 467 14.53 -12.27 10.02
N TYR A 468 13.78 -11.97 8.95
CA TYR A 468 13.28 -10.62 8.66
C TYR A 468 12.36 -10.11 9.77
N ARG A 469 11.39 -10.92 10.23
CA ARG A 469 10.47 -10.54 11.33
C ARG A 469 11.18 -10.33 12.66
N ILE A 470 12.23 -11.11 12.96
CA ILE A 470 13.02 -10.95 14.20
C ILE A 470 13.74 -9.60 14.22
N HIS A 471 14.27 -9.17 13.07
CA HIS A 471 15.09 -7.96 12.98
C HIS A 471 14.29 -6.70 12.60
N LYS A 472 13.14 -6.83 11.92
CA LYS A 472 12.26 -5.69 11.57
C LYS A 472 11.23 -5.46 12.67
N ILE A 473 11.50 -4.47 13.51
CA ILE A 473 10.63 -4.10 14.62
C ILE A 473 9.51 -3.18 14.12
N ALA A 474 8.26 -3.48 14.50
CA ALA A 474 7.08 -2.74 14.08
C ALA A 474 6.94 -1.38 14.78
N LYS A 475 6.22 -0.45 14.14
CA LYS A 475 5.87 0.85 14.73
C LYS A 475 5.03 0.64 16.00
N PRO A 476 5.36 1.31 17.13
CA PRO A 476 4.53 1.27 18.33
C PRO A 476 3.12 1.78 18.03
N ILE A 477 2.11 1.04 18.49
CA ILE A 477 0.70 1.37 18.24
C ILE A 477 0.25 2.45 19.23
N CYS A 478 -0.37 3.53 18.72
CA CYS A 478 -1.03 4.52 19.55
C CYS A 478 -2.29 3.91 20.18
N GLN A 479 -2.37 3.91 21.52
CA GLN A 479 -3.49 3.33 22.30
C GLN A 479 -4.39 4.39 22.96
N GLY A 480 -4.17 5.68 22.69
CA GLY A 480 -4.92 6.79 23.33
C GLY A 480 -6.21 7.16 22.60
N SER A 481 -7.25 7.49 23.36
CA SER A 481 -8.46 8.19 22.87
C SER A 481 -8.16 9.68 22.62
N ALA A 482 -9.02 10.36 21.85
CA ALA A 482 -8.87 11.77 21.47
C ALA A 482 -8.40 12.66 22.65
N THR A 483 -7.32 13.41 22.44
CA THR A 483 -6.77 14.34 23.43
C THR A 483 -7.47 15.69 23.32
N VAL A 484 -8.21 16.07 24.36
CA VAL A 484 -8.86 17.40 24.46
C VAL A 484 -7.87 18.41 25.04
N TYR A 485 -7.75 19.58 24.41
CA TYR A 485 -6.87 20.67 24.87
C TYR A 485 -7.68 21.76 25.60
N SER A 486 -7.08 22.39 26.62
CA SER A 486 -7.73 23.44 27.42
C SER A 486 -7.89 24.76 26.63
N VAL A 487 -9.05 25.42 26.74
CA VAL A 487 -9.34 26.74 26.14
C VAL A 487 -8.46 27.83 26.74
N GLU A 488 -7.81 28.64 25.89
CA GLU A 488 -6.95 29.75 26.32
C GLU A 488 -7.68 31.10 26.31
N LEU A 489 -7.26 32.01 27.19
CA LEU A 489 -7.83 33.36 27.32
C LEU A 489 -7.68 34.22 26.05
N THR A 490 -6.74 33.86 25.17
CA THR A 490 -6.51 34.49 23.87
C THR A 490 -7.69 34.30 22.92
N GLU A 491 -8.43 33.20 23.03
CA GLU A 491 -9.53 32.81 22.12
C GLU A 491 -10.84 33.57 22.38
N VAL A 492 -11.01 34.10 23.60
CA VAL A 492 -12.18 34.91 24.02
C VAL A 492 -11.83 36.40 24.11
N SER A 493 -10.61 36.78 23.71
CA SER A 493 -10.05 38.12 23.89
C SER A 493 -10.91 39.22 23.26
N LEU A 494 -11.55 38.96 22.11
CA LEU A 494 -12.39 39.95 21.43
C LEU A 494 -13.68 40.28 22.20
N ALA A 495 -14.29 39.30 22.87
CA ALA A 495 -15.49 39.54 23.68
C ALA A 495 -15.18 40.49 24.85
N PHE A 496 -14.00 40.32 25.47
CA PHE A 496 -13.50 41.24 26.49
C PHE A 496 -13.15 42.63 25.93
N ILE A 497 -12.61 42.71 24.71
CA ILE A 497 -12.34 43.99 24.03
C ILE A 497 -13.64 44.73 23.70
N ILE A 498 -14.71 44.03 23.32
CA ILE A 498 -16.03 44.63 23.03
C ILE A 498 -16.74 45.09 24.31
N LEU A 499 -16.62 44.35 25.42
CA LEU A 499 -17.12 44.76 26.74
C LEU A 499 -16.37 45.96 27.33
N GLY A 500 -15.05 45.95 27.22
CA GLY A 500 -14.16 46.98 27.72
C GLY A 500 -13.82 47.96 26.61
N GLY A 501 -14.76 48.82 26.22
CA GLY A 501 -14.52 49.86 25.22
C GLY A 501 -13.17 50.56 25.42
N CYS A 502 -12.26 50.35 24.46
CA CYS A 502 -10.99 51.05 24.24
C CYS A 502 -10.28 51.67 25.45
N LYS A 503 -9.21 51.01 25.94
CA LYS A 503 -7.92 51.69 26.13
C LYS A 503 -6.73 50.72 26.04
N ARG A 504 -5.81 51.05 25.13
CA ARG A 504 -4.50 50.43 24.91
C ARG A 504 -3.71 50.34 26.22
N ARG A 505 -3.02 49.19 26.37
CA ARG A 505 -1.88 48.92 27.27
C ARG A 505 -2.17 48.98 28.78
N GLN A 506 -2.39 47.82 29.41
CA GLN A 506 -1.56 47.35 30.53
C GLN A 506 -1.92 45.91 30.94
N LYS A 507 -0.93 45.27 31.55
CA LYS A 507 -0.80 43.83 31.82
C LYS A 507 -2.04 43.19 32.47
N THR A 508 -2.34 42.01 31.96
CA THR A 508 -3.22 40.97 32.48
C THR A 508 -2.92 40.65 33.94
N ARG A 509 -3.78 41.14 34.85
CA ARG A 509 -4.11 40.51 36.14
C ARG A 509 -5.29 41.27 36.77
N TRP A 510 -6.40 40.56 36.98
CA TRP A 510 -7.62 40.99 37.69
C TRP A 510 -8.52 42.01 36.96
N LEU A 511 -9.46 41.55 36.14
CA LEU A 511 -10.38 42.46 35.44
C LEU A 511 -11.74 41.88 35.02
N VAL A 512 -12.33 40.99 35.82
CA VAL A 512 -13.74 40.57 35.59
C VAL A 512 -14.71 41.13 36.64
N GLN A 513 -14.23 41.58 37.80
CA GLN A 513 -15.12 42.04 38.89
C GLN A 513 -15.08 43.56 39.16
N ALA A 514 -14.09 44.29 38.64
CA ALA A 514 -13.84 45.67 39.04
C ALA A 514 -14.34 46.76 38.06
N VAL A 515 -14.52 46.47 36.76
CA VAL A 515 -14.87 47.52 35.77
C VAL A 515 -16.38 47.73 35.63
N ALA A 516 -17.20 46.70 35.88
CA ALA A 516 -18.66 46.87 35.84
C ALA A 516 -19.20 47.70 37.03
N THR A 517 -18.52 47.68 38.18
CA THR A 517 -18.93 48.35 39.42
C THR A 517 -18.42 49.78 39.56
N SER A 518 -17.31 50.14 38.91
CA SER A 518 -16.66 51.44 39.15
C SER A 518 -17.12 52.56 38.21
N ILE A 519 -17.53 52.23 36.97
CA ILE A 519 -18.00 53.25 36.00
C ILE A 519 -19.44 53.74 36.31
N PHE A 520 -20.27 52.92 36.97
CA PHE A 520 -21.71 53.23 37.17
C PHE A 520 -22.06 53.81 38.54
N HIS A 521 -21.09 53.95 39.46
CA HIS A 521 -21.36 54.46 40.80
C HIS A 521 -21.51 56.00 40.85
N ALA A 522 -21.07 56.72 39.82
CA ALA A 522 -20.99 58.19 39.83
C ALA A 522 -22.28 58.92 39.39
N GLU A 523 -23.25 58.26 38.73
CA GLU A 523 -24.41 58.94 38.12
C GLU A 523 -25.79 58.58 38.70
N LEU A 524 -25.90 57.72 39.71
CA LEU A 524 -27.21 57.21 40.17
C LEU A 524 -27.58 57.66 41.59
N SER A 525 -28.60 58.54 41.68
CA SER A 525 -29.14 59.07 42.92
C SER A 525 -29.90 58.04 43.78
N SER A 526 -30.10 58.40 45.05
CA SER A 526 -30.37 57.53 46.21
C SER A 526 -31.68 56.73 46.23
N ARG A 527 -32.53 56.76 45.19
CA ARG A 527 -33.76 55.94 45.12
C ARG A 527 -33.65 54.68 44.25
N ALA A 528 -32.53 54.47 43.54
CA ALA A 528 -32.40 53.38 42.56
C ALA A 528 -31.69 52.11 43.08
N ARG A 529 -31.10 52.09 44.29
CA ARG A 529 -30.21 50.99 44.74
C ARG A 529 -30.89 49.62 44.85
N ASN A 530 -32.13 49.55 45.36
CA ASN A 530 -32.82 48.27 45.53
C ASN A 530 -33.35 47.72 44.20
N HIS A 531 -33.83 48.60 43.31
CA HIS A 531 -34.25 48.21 41.97
C HIS A 531 -33.07 47.81 41.09
N TYR A 532 -31.92 48.48 41.23
CA TYR A 532 -30.69 48.11 40.52
C TYR A 532 -30.14 46.77 41.00
N LEU A 533 -30.19 46.46 42.30
CA LEU A 533 -29.74 45.15 42.80
C LEU A 533 -30.66 44.02 42.31
N ILE A 534 -31.97 44.22 42.32
CA ILE A 534 -32.95 43.27 41.78
C ILE A 534 -32.80 43.13 40.27
N ASP A 535 -32.59 44.24 39.55
CA ASP A 535 -32.29 44.20 38.12
C ASP A 535 -30.95 43.50 37.90
N THR A 536 -29.89 43.76 38.67
CA THR A 536 -28.58 43.07 38.53
C THR A 536 -28.67 41.59 38.85
N ILE A 537 -29.47 41.20 39.84
CA ILE A 537 -29.76 39.79 40.15
C ILE A 537 -30.60 39.15 39.05
N GLY A 538 -31.60 39.86 38.51
CA GLY A 538 -32.40 39.43 37.35
C GLY A 538 -31.56 39.34 36.07
N LEU A 539 -30.57 40.22 35.91
CA LEU A 539 -29.58 40.25 34.82
C LEU A 539 -28.63 39.04 34.93
N ILE A 540 -28.19 38.68 36.13
CA ILE A 540 -27.38 37.48 36.41
C ILE A 540 -28.21 36.20 36.26
N ALA A 541 -29.49 36.23 36.63
CA ALA A 541 -30.42 35.09 36.59
C ALA A 541 -31.18 34.95 35.26
N GLN A 542 -30.89 35.81 34.26
CA GLN A 542 -31.56 35.83 32.95
C GLN A 542 -33.09 36.04 32.99
N GLN A 543 -33.62 36.71 34.02
CA GLN A 543 -35.05 36.93 34.25
C GLN A 543 -35.57 38.31 33.77
N GLY A 544 -34.77 39.05 33.01
CA GLY A 544 -35.11 40.36 32.47
C GLY A 544 -34.98 41.51 33.48
N THR A 545 -35.16 42.74 32.99
CA THR A 545 -35.15 43.96 33.82
C THR A 545 -36.57 44.33 34.24
N ALA A 546 -36.75 44.79 35.48
CA ALA A 546 -38.03 45.27 35.97
C ALA A 546 -38.46 46.54 35.20
N GLN A 547 -39.78 46.72 35.04
CA GLN A 547 -40.39 47.84 34.31
C GLN A 547 -39.98 49.26 34.78
N SER A 548 -39.27 49.39 35.91
CA SER A 548 -39.01 50.64 36.63
C SER A 548 -37.78 51.46 36.19
N SER A 549 -36.92 50.99 35.26
CA SER A 549 -35.78 51.82 34.82
C SER A 549 -36.24 52.91 33.84
N ALA A 550 -36.21 54.19 34.26
CA ALA A 550 -36.84 55.29 33.54
C ALA A 550 -36.05 55.82 32.32
N TYR A 551 -34.75 55.50 32.21
CA TYR A 551 -33.86 56.09 31.21
C TYR A 551 -33.47 55.09 30.11
N ILE A 552 -33.74 55.46 28.85
CA ILE A 552 -33.45 54.67 27.64
C ILE A 552 -31.96 54.34 27.52
N SER A 553 -31.08 55.27 27.86
CA SER A 553 -29.62 55.10 27.83
C SER A 553 -29.12 54.04 28.82
N LEU A 554 -29.68 53.99 30.04
CA LEU A 554 -29.34 52.97 31.03
C LEU A 554 -29.83 51.59 30.59
N ARG A 555 -31.03 51.50 29.98
CA ARG A 555 -31.53 50.25 29.40
C ARG A 555 -30.61 49.73 28.28
N ILE A 556 -30.15 50.58 27.37
CA ILE A 556 -29.25 50.19 26.28
C ILE A 556 -27.97 49.52 26.82
N VAL A 557 -27.37 50.10 27.86
CA VAL A 557 -26.15 49.55 28.46
C VAL A 557 -26.43 48.26 29.22
N LEU A 558 -27.51 48.19 30.00
CA LEU A 558 -27.90 46.99 30.73
C LEU A 558 -28.23 45.83 29.78
N TYR A 559 -28.89 46.11 28.66
CA TYR A 559 -29.12 45.12 27.60
C TYR A 559 -27.83 44.70 26.91
N ALA A 560 -26.87 45.59 26.66
CA ALA A 560 -25.57 45.24 26.09
C ALA A 560 -24.73 44.34 27.01
N VAL A 561 -24.73 44.63 28.31
CA VAL A 561 -24.05 43.81 29.33
C VAL A 561 -24.75 42.45 29.51
N LEU A 562 -26.09 42.41 29.47
CA LEU A 562 -26.88 41.17 29.42
C LEU A 562 -26.52 40.30 28.24
N ILE A 563 -26.51 40.90 27.05
CA ILE A 563 -26.21 40.20 25.80
C ILE A 563 -24.83 39.57 25.93
N MET A 564 -23.84 40.29 26.47
CA MET A 564 -22.51 39.70 26.61
C MET A 564 -22.38 38.68 27.75
N ALA A 565 -23.00 38.91 28.92
CA ALA A 565 -22.97 37.95 30.03
C ALA A 565 -23.66 36.63 29.64
N PHE A 566 -24.76 36.73 28.89
CA PHE A 566 -25.44 35.61 28.26
C PHE A 566 -24.53 34.90 27.26
N LEU A 567 -23.86 35.64 26.36
CA LEU A 567 -22.92 35.04 25.40
C LEU A 567 -21.73 34.34 26.09
N LEU A 568 -21.19 34.91 27.18
CA LEU A 568 -20.05 34.35 27.91
C LEU A 568 -20.42 33.08 28.70
N TYR A 569 -21.55 33.10 29.41
CA TYR A 569 -22.06 31.96 30.18
C TYR A 569 -22.32 30.75 29.27
N ASN A 570 -22.86 31.00 28.08
CA ASN A 570 -23.20 29.96 27.12
C ASN A 570 -21.98 29.44 26.35
N TYR A 571 -20.99 30.29 26.05
CA TYR A 571 -19.68 29.84 25.55
C TYR A 571 -18.99 28.89 26.54
N TYR A 572 -19.06 29.21 27.84
CA TYR A 572 -18.47 28.37 28.89
C TYR A 572 -19.24 27.06 29.11
N THR A 573 -20.57 27.10 29.06
CA THR A 573 -21.42 25.90 29.16
C THR A 573 -21.23 24.99 27.95
N ALA A 574 -21.08 25.57 26.76
CA ALA A 574 -20.73 24.86 25.53
C ALA A 574 -19.36 24.16 25.67
N SER A 575 -18.33 24.82 26.18
CA SER A 575 -17.02 24.19 26.46
C SER A 575 -17.12 22.98 27.40
N ILE A 576 -17.93 23.08 28.46
CA ILE A 576 -18.15 21.99 29.44
C ILE A 576 -18.95 20.84 28.80
N VAL A 577 -19.96 21.15 27.98
CA VAL A 577 -20.72 20.16 27.19
C VAL A 577 -19.85 19.50 26.12
N GLY A 578 -18.84 20.18 25.58
CA GLY A 578 -17.82 19.61 24.70
C GLY A 578 -16.99 18.56 25.41
N GLU A 579 -16.42 18.90 26.57
CA GLU A 579 -15.73 17.93 27.43
C GLU A 579 -16.63 16.70 27.74
N LEU A 580 -17.92 16.92 27.99
CA LEU A 580 -18.89 15.84 28.24
C LEU A 580 -19.29 15.06 26.98
N LEU A 581 -19.42 15.68 25.79
CA LEU A 581 -19.80 15.04 24.52
C LEU A 581 -18.65 14.30 23.82
N SER A 582 -17.39 14.60 24.18
CA SER A 582 -16.25 13.74 23.85
C SER A 582 -16.44 12.29 24.34
N SER A 583 -17.41 12.08 25.24
CA SER A 583 -17.79 10.76 25.71
C SER A 583 -18.87 10.02 24.87
N SER A 584 -19.52 10.56 23.82
CA SER A 584 -20.27 9.74 22.80
C SER A 584 -21.05 10.51 21.69
N ASN A 585 -20.89 10.13 20.39
CA ASN A 585 -21.89 10.26 19.29
C ASN A 585 -21.54 9.36 18.05
N GLN A 586 -22.49 8.59 17.48
CA GLN A 586 -22.29 7.70 16.31
C GLN A 586 -23.21 8.08 15.12
N GLY A 587 -22.66 8.30 13.91
CA GLY A 587 -23.41 8.67 12.67
C GLY A 587 -23.93 7.48 11.84
N PRO A 588 -24.58 7.69 10.67
CA PRO A 588 -25.15 6.62 9.85
C PRO A 588 -24.06 5.69 9.30
N ALA A 589 -24.25 4.39 9.50
CA ALA A 589 -23.23 3.36 9.24
C ALA A 589 -23.55 2.46 8.03
N THR A 590 -24.75 2.56 7.46
CA THR A 590 -25.23 1.71 6.36
C THR A 590 -25.83 2.51 5.19
N ILE A 591 -25.89 1.92 3.98
CA ILE A 591 -26.42 2.59 2.78
C ILE A 591 -27.90 2.94 2.92
N ASP A 592 -28.74 2.10 3.56
CA ASP A 592 -30.16 2.41 3.76
C ASP A 592 -30.38 3.60 4.70
N GLN A 593 -29.50 3.77 5.70
CA GLN A 593 -29.48 4.95 6.55
C GLN A 593 -29.00 6.19 5.77
N LEU A 594 -28.08 6.00 4.81
CA LEU A 594 -27.61 7.07 3.91
C LEU A 594 -28.67 7.51 2.90
N LEU A 595 -29.48 6.58 2.36
CA LEU A 595 -30.56 6.86 1.40
C LEU A 595 -31.72 7.65 2.03
N ASN A 596 -31.97 7.44 3.32
CA ASN A 596 -32.96 8.19 4.09
C ASN A 596 -32.34 9.41 4.81
N ALA A 597 -31.02 9.59 4.72
CA ALA A 597 -30.34 10.75 5.26
C ALA A 597 -30.50 11.95 4.31
N PRO A 598 -30.63 13.17 4.84
CA PRO A 598 -30.80 14.38 4.04
C PRO A 598 -29.47 14.87 3.45
N LEU A 599 -28.77 14.01 2.68
CA LEU A 599 -27.47 14.31 2.06
C LEU A 599 -27.60 14.31 0.52
N ALA A 600 -27.07 15.34 -0.14
CA ALA A 600 -27.01 15.44 -1.60
C ALA A 600 -25.77 14.69 -2.13
N VAL A 601 -25.98 13.80 -3.11
CA VAL A 601 -24.91 12.90 -3.58
C VAL A 601 -24.19 13.49 -4.78
N MET A 602 -22.87 13.58 -4.69
CA MET A 602 -22.00 14.13 -5.73
C MET A 602 -21.06 13.06 -6.25
N PHE A 603 -20.69 13.18 -7.51
CA PHE A 603 -19.87 12.20 -8.19
C PHE A 603 -18.57 12.82 -8.69
N ALA A 604 -17.47 12.08 -8.54
CA ALA A 604 -16.19 12.55 -9.05
C ALA A 604 -16.29 12.72 -10.57
N ASN A 605 -15.79 13.85 -11.09
CA ASN A 605 -15.95 14.25 -12.49
C ASN A 605 -14.99 13.51 -13.42
N ASP A 606 -14.93 12.19 -13.27
CA ASP A 606 -14.14 11.25 -14.04
C ASP A 606 -15.02 10.48 -15.03
N SER A 607 -14.37 9.83 -15.99
CA SER A 607 -15.02 9.09 -17.06
C SER A 607 -15.88 7.93 -16.55
N TYR A 608 -15.62 7.42 -15.35
CA TYR A 608 -16.29 6.25 -14.77
C TYR A 608 -17.65 6.60 -14.17
N ASN A 609 -17.69 7.65 -13.34
CA ASN A 609 -18.91 8.11 -12.71
C ASN A 609 -19.87 8.73 -13.73
N ARG A 610 -19.37 9.44 -14.75
CA ARG A 610 -20.19 9.95 -15.87
C ARG A 610 -20.90 8.83 -16.63
N ALA A 611 -20.22 7.70 -16.86
CA ALA A 611 -20.81 6.53 -17.50
C ALA A 611 -21.89 5.85 -16.63
N LEU A 612 -21.80 5.97 -15.30
CA LEU A 612 -22.71 5.34 -14.35
C LEU A 612 -24.11 5.99 -14.33
N ALA A 613 -24.19 7.33 -14.43
CA ALA A 613 -25.49 8.02 -14.46
C ALA A 613 -26.23 7.89 -15.80
N HIS A 614 -25.51 7.62 -16.89
CA HIS A 614 -26.10 7.40 -18.21
C HIS A 614 -26.67 5.98 -18.42
N ALA A 615 -26.46 5.04 -17.49
CA ALA A 615 -26.73 3.63 -17.72
C ALA A 615 -28.15 3.14 -17.35
N ARG A 616 -28.98 3.91 -16.62
CA ARG A 616 -30.40 3.57 -16.28
C ARG A 616 -31.12 4.75 -15.58
N VAL A 617 -31.63 5.73 -16.33
CA VAL A 617 -32.72 6.63 -15.85
C VAL A 617 -33.69 6.88 -17.02
N PRO A 618 -34.97 6.46 -16.94
CA PRO A 618 -36.03 6.92 -17.84
C PRO A 618 -36.34 8.39 -17.58
N ASP A 619 -36.80 9.12 -18.59
CA ASP A 619 -36.98 10.59 -18.74
C ASP A 619 -37.73 11.41 -17.66
N ALA A 620 -37.86 10.96 -16.41
CA ALA A 620 -38.67 11.62 -15.38
C ALA A 620 -37.89 12.09 -14.15
N MET A 621 -36.62 12.46 -14.30
CA MET A 621 -35.92 13.25 -13.27
C MET A 621 -35.26 14.47 -13.88
N THR A 622 -35.76 15.65 -13.50
CA THR A 622 -35.47 16.96 -14.07
C THR A 622 -34.22 17.64 -13.45
N SER A 623 -33.22 16.88 -13.04
CA SER A 623 -31.98 17.47 -12.51
C SER A 623 -30.77 16.62 -12.88
N ASP A 624 -29.85 17.22 -13.63
CA ASP A 624 -28.62 16.57 -14.07
C ASP A 624 -27.72 16.16 -12.88
N PRO A 625 -27.02 15.01 -12.96
CA PRO A 625 -26.14 14.54 -11.90
C PRO A 625 -24.97 15.51 -11.70
N ILE A 626 -24.67 15.79 -10.44
CA ILE A 626 -23.72 16.83 -10.08
C ILE A 626 -22.31 16.23 -10.05
N TYR A 627 -21.55 16.52 -11.11
CA TYR A 627 -20.17 16.10 -11.27
C TYR A 627 -19.20 17.19 -10.87
N ALA A 628 -18.28 16.86 -9.99
CA ALA A 628 -17.27 17.78 -9.49
C ALA A 628 -15.91 17.08 -9.46
N ASP A 629 -14.84 17.78 -9.82
CA ASP A 629 -13.50 17.19 -9.70
C ASP A 629 -13.23 16.85 -8.22
N VAL A 630 -12.35 15.88 -7.94
CA VAL A 630 -12.12 15.40 -6.57
C VAL A 630 -11.75 16.55 -5.63
N ARG A 631 -11.11 17.58 -6.15
CA ARG A 631 -10.74 18.76 -5.37
C ARG A 631 -11.96 19.63 -5.02
N THR A 632 -12.84 19.90 -5.98
CA THR A 632 -14.10 20.64 -5.86
C THR A 632 -15.10 19.86 -5.03
N ALA A 633 -15.12 18.53 -5.14
CA ALA A 633 -16.02 17.68 -4.40
C ALA A 633 -15.57 17.42 -2.96
N VAL A 634 -14.26 17.34 -2.69
CA VAL A 634 -13.71 17.38 -1.33
C VAL A 634 -13.95 18.75 -0.70
N GLN A 635 -13.89 19.82 -1.50
CA GLN A 635 -14.33 21.15 -1.05
C GLN A 635 -15.83 21.18 -0.71
N LEU A 636 -16.69 20.47 -1.46
CA LEU A 636 -18.13 20.39 -1.19
C LEU A 636 -18.50 19.41 -0.04
N LEU A 637 -17.76 18.30 0.15
CA LEU A 637 -17.86 17.40 1.32
C LEU A 637 -17.62 18.14 2.63
N LYS A 638 -16.67 19.09 2.60
CA LYS A 638 -16.31 19.90 3.75
C LYS A 638 -17.42 20.88 4.15
N LEU A 639 -18.34 21.18 3.23
CA LEU A 639 -19.51 22.03 3.51
C LEU A 639 -20.62 21.29 4.29
N GLY A 640 -20.54 19.97 4.45
CA GLY A 640 -21.57 19.15 5.10
C GLY A 640 -22.84 19.04 4.25
N GLY A 641 -23.67 18.02 4.50
CA GLY A 641 -24.90 17.83 3.70
C GLY A 641 -24.68 17.16 2.34
N TYR A 642 -23.44 16.77 2.01
CA TYR A 642 -23.09 16.08 0.77
C TYR A 642 -22.43 14.73 1.06
N ALA A 643 -22.78 13.72 0.27
CA ALA A 643 -22.08 12.45 0.24
C ALA A 643 -21.35 12.34 -1.09
N PHE A 644 -20.07 11.99 -1.07
CA PHE A 644 -19.24 12.00 -2.27
C PHE A 644 -18.82 10.60 -2.67
N HIS A 645 -19.24 10.21 -3.86
CA HIS A 645 -18.92 8.92 -4.45
C HIS A 645 -17.64 9.04 -5.29
N CYS A 646 -16.56 8.44 -4.81
CA CYS A 646 -15.22 8.58 -5.36
C CYS A 646 -14.33 7.37 -5.01
N GLU A 647 -13.21 7.23 -5.69
CA GLU A 647 -12.16 6.28 -5.31
C GLU A 647 -11.48 6.76 -4.01
N LEU A 648 -11.46 5.88 -3.00
CA LEU A 648 -11.11 6.26 -1.63
C LEU A 648 -9.65 6.65 -1.47
N THR A 649 -8.72 6.07 -2.24
CA THR A 649 -7.29 6.36 -2.11
C THR A 649 -6.95 7.78 -2.59
N GLU A 650 -7.52 8.19 -3.72
CA GLU A 650 -7.39 9.54 -4.27
C GLU A 650 -8.18 10.55 -3.45
N ALA A 651 -9.40 10.20 -3.02
CA ALA A 651 -10.18 11.03 -2.13
C ALA A 651 -9.47 11.20 -0.78
N PHE A 652 -8.93 10.16 -0.14
CA PHE A 652 -8.16 10.30 1.11
C PHE A 652 -6.85 11.06 0.91
N ARG A 653 -6.24 11.00 -0.28
CA ARG A 653 -5.09 11.84 -0.62
C ARG A 653 -5.46 13.33 -0.70
N VAL A 654 -6.61 13.65 -1.30
CA VAL A 654 -7.11 15.03 -1.39
C VAL A 654 -7.72 15.50 -0.06
N ILE A 655 -8.45 14.65 0.66
CA ILE A 655 -9.00 14.87 2.00
C ILE A 655 -7.88 15.06 3.02
N ALA A 656 -6.82 14.23 3.03
CA ALA A 656 -5.66 14.43 3.90
C ALA A 656 -4.95 15.77 3.64
N SER A 657 -5.13 16.35 2.44
CA SER A 657 -4.60 17.68 2.12
C SER A 657 -5.62 18.82 2.26
N HIS A 658 -6.91 18.53 2.53
CA HIS A 658 -8.00 19.54 2.58
C HIS A 658 -8.86 19.47 3.85
N PHE A 659 -8.78 18.43 4.67
CA PHE A 659 -9.47 18.21 5.94
C PHE A 659 -8.45 18.14 7.08
N ASP A 660 -8.79 18.74 8.22
CA ASP A 660 -7.97 18.61 9.41
C ASP A 660 -8.25 17.31 10.17
N ALA A 661 -7.42 17.02 11.16
CA ALA A 661 -7.36 15.69 11.70
C ALA A 661 -8.58 15.33 12.57
N HIS A 662 -9.39 16.29 13.06
CA HIS A 662 -10.66 15.96 13.71
C HIS A 662 -11.83 15.94 12.75
N GLU A 663 -11.83 16.76 11.69
CA GLU A 663 -12.78 16.61 10.59
C GLU A 663 -12.64 15.20 9.98
N ILE A 664 -11.42 14.67 9.92
CA ILE A 664 -11.14 13.28 9.55
C ILE A 664 -11.68 12.29 10.60
N CYS A 665 -11.68 12.62 11.89
CA CYS A 665 -12.30 11.81 12.94
C CYS A 665 -13.85 11.86 12.92
N GLU A 666 -14.45 12.89 12.34
CA GLU A 666 -15.90 13.01 12.12
C GLU A 666 -16.35 12.39 10.80
N LEU A 667 -15.47 12.31 9.78
CA LEU A 667 -15.75 11.63 8.52
C LEU A 667 -16.12 10.16 8.78
N ARG A 668 -17.34 9.81 8.37
CA ARG A 668 -17.84 8.44 8.39
C ARG A 668 -17.78 7.90 6.98
N THR A 669 -16.96 6.87 6.81
CA THR A 669 -16.95 6.12 5.57
C THR A 669 -18.10 5.13 5.66
N VAL A 670 -19.23 5.49 5.07
CA VAL A 670 -20.19 4.47 4.67
C VAL A 670 -19.50 3.75 3.53
N ARG A 671 -18.73 2.73 3.87
CA ARG A 671 -18.23 1.80 2.88
C ARG A 671 -19.47 1.33 2.13
N SER A 672 -19.59 1.70 0.86
CA SER A 672 -20.31 0.84 -0.09
C SER A 672 -19.47 -0.41 -0.30
N VAL A 673 -19.23 -1.10 0.78
CA VAL A 673 -19.11 -2.52 0.73
C VAL A 673 -19.94 -2.95 1.94
N LYS A 674 -21.27 -3.08 1.74
CA LYS A 674 -21.84 -4.43 1.87
C LYS A 674 -20.70 -5.31 1.42
N ARG A 675 -19.95 -6.01 2.30
CA ARG A 675 -18.87 -6.94 1.88
C ARG A 675 -19.33 -7.47 0.53
N PRO A 676 -18.61 -7.14 -0.57
CA PRO A 676 -19.25 -7.13 -1.89
C PRO A 676 -19.85 -8.50 -1.98
N ASP A 677 -21.17 -8.63 -2.06
CA ASP A 677 -21.83 -9.88 -1.64
C ASP A 677 -21.09 -11.03 -2.31
N LEU A 678 -20.24 -11.73 -1.55
CA LEU A 678 -19.22 -12.61 -2.14
C LEU A 678 -19.88 -13.92 -2.55
N GLY A 679 -21.18 -14.03 -2.31
CA GLY A 679 -21.89 -15.27 -2.26
C GLY A 679 -21.51 -16.07 -1.01
N THR A 680 -22.18 -17.19 -0.89
CA THR A 680 -21.86 -18.29 0.02
C THR A 680 -21.21 -19.40 -0.80
N CYS A 681 -19.97 -19.75 -0.45
CA CYS A 681 -19.24 -20.82 -1.10
C CYS A 681 -18.25 -21.49 -0.15
N ASN A 682 -17.78 -22.67 -0.53
CA ASN A 682 -16.70 -23.34 0.16
C ASN A 682 -15.36 -22.73 -0.26
N ILE A 683 -14.65 -22.14 0.69
CA ILE A 683 -13.36 -21.49 0.45
C ILE A 683 -12.26 -22.54 0.47
N ILE A 684 -11.44 -22.54 -0.58
CA ILE A 684 -10.24 -23.37 -0.69
C ILE A 684 -9.06 -22.61 -0.09
N THR A 685 -8.50 -23.14 0.98
CA THR A 685 -7.33 -22.56 1.68
C THR A 685 -6.14 -23.51 1.77
N GLU A 686 -6.36 -24.80 1.49
CA GLU A 686 -5.37 -25.86 1.62
C GLU A 686 -5.42 -26.77 0.38
N VAL A 687 -4.28 -27.36 0.03
CA VAL A 687 -4.14 -28.32 -1.06
C VAL A 687 -4.71 -29.69 -0.64
N GLY A 688 -5.39 -30.39 -1.56
CA GLY A 688 -5.89 -31.74 -1.31
C GLY A 688 -4.86 -32.82 -1.62
N ASN A 689 -5.25 -34.09 -1.45
CA ASN A 689 -4.37 -35.20 -1.80
C ASN A 689 -4.40 -35.45 -3.31
N VAL A 690 -3.24 -35.26 -3.95
CA VAL A 690 -3.08 -35.45 -5.38
C VAL A 690 -2.74 -36.92 -5.68
N SER A 691 -3.58 -37.60 -6.47
CA SER A 691 -3.30 -38.98 -6.89
C SER A 691 -2.12 -39.07 -7.87
N PRO A 692 -1.51 -40.25 -8.09
CA PRO A 692 -0.38 -40.39 -9.02
C PRO A 692 -0.67 -39.94 -10.46
N GLU A 693 0.40 -39.63 -11.19
CA GLU A 693 0.34 -39.27 -12.62
C GLU A 693 -0.27 -40.41 -13.46
N ARG A 694 -1.19 -40.07 -14.37
CA ARG A 694 -1.85 -41.03 -15.28
C ARG A 694 -1.00 -41.27 -16.53
N ALA A 695 -0.89 -42.54 -16.95
CA ALA A 695 0.03 -42.95 -18.01
C ALA A 695 -0.54 -42.67 -19.41
N VAL A 696 0.28 -42.09 -20.29
CA VAL A 696 -0.06 -41.89 -21.70
C VAL A 696 0.50 -43.04 -22.55
N PRO A 697 -0.32 -43.73 -23.36
CA PRO A 697 0.13 -44.77 -24.29
C PRO A 697 1.27 -44.34 -25.22
N GLU A 698 2.14 -45.29 -25.60
CA GLU A 698 3.33 -45.00 -26.40
C GLU A 698 3.00 -44.47 -27.81
N HIS A 699 1.92 -44.95 -28.43
CA HIS A 699 1.53 -44.59 -29.80
C HIS A 699 1.03 -43.16 -29.96
N ILE A 700 0.63 -42.50 -28.87
CA ILE A 700 0.19 -41.09 -28.88
C ILE A 700 1.40 -40.19 -28.95
N VAL A 701 1.39 -39.26 -29.90
CA VAL A 701 2.45 -38.27 -30.11
C VAL A 701 2.50 -37.33 -28.89
N LYS A 702 3.71 -37.14 -28.35
CA LYS A 702 3.94 -36.35 -27.14
C LYS A 702 4.65 -35.04 -27.48
N PRO A 703 4.29 -33.92 -26.84
CA PRO A 703 4.93 -32.65 -27.08
C PRO A 703 6.38 -32.63 -26.54
N PRO A 704 7.24 -31.71 -26.99
CA PRO A 704 8.66 -31.69 -26.63
C PRO A 704 8.93 -31.68 -25.11
N TYR A 705 8.12 -30.95 -24.34
CA TYR A 705 8.27 -30.84 -22.88
C TYR A 705 7.94 -32.13 -22.12
N TYR A 706 7.31 -33.13 -22.75
CA TYR A 706 7.05 -34.42 -22.11
C TYR A 706 8.34 -35.15 -21.68
N TYR A 707 9.38 -35.06 -22.53
CA TYR A 707 10.64 -35.77 -22.34
C TYR A 707 11.62 -35.03 -21.43
N VAL A 708 11.43 -33.73 -21.24
CA VAL A 708 12.32 -32.86 -20.45
C VAL A 708 11.51 -32.16 -19.38
N ARG A 709 11.59 -32.68 -18.15
CA ARG A 709 10.97 -32.06 -16.98
C ARG A 709 11.42 -30.62 -16.82
N ASN A 710 10.47 -29.71 -16.64
CA ASN A 710 10.71 -28.27 -16.43
C ASN A 710 11.51 -27.60 -17.55
N SER A 711 11.38 -28.09 -18.79
CA SER A 711 11.93 -27.39 -19.94
C SER A 711 11.27 -26.01 -20.07
N PRO A 712 12.04 -24.92 -20.27
CA PRO A 712 11.45 -23.63 -20.61
C PRO A 712 10.56 -23.80 -21.85
N SER A 713 9.47 -23.02 -21.91
CA SER A 713 8.58 -23.06 -23.06
C SER A 713 9.38 -22.75 -24.33
N THR A 714 9.13 -23.49 -25.41
CA THR A 714 9.82 -23.32 -26.69
C THR A 714 9.43 -22.03 -27.42
N GLY A 715 8.63 -21.17 -26.79
CA GLY A 715 8.12 -19.91 -27.32
C GLY A 715 9.07 -18.72 -27.16
N GLU A 716 10.38 -18.89 -27.38
CA GLU A 716 11.27 -17.73 -27.46
C GLU A 716 11.19 -17.13 -28.89
N GLY A 717 10.73 -15.88 -29.03
CA GLY A 717 10.78 -15.16 -30.31
C GLY A 717 9.52 -14.37 -30.66
N GLN A 718 9.15 -14.39 -31.94
CA GLN A 718 7.96 -13.73 -32.48
C GLN A 718 6.78 -14.71 -32.53
N ALA A 719 5.56 -14.17 -32.53
CA ALA A 719 4.35 -14.96 -32.68
C ALA A 719 4.37 -15.79 -33.98
N GLU A 720 3.91 -17.03 -33.91
CA GLU A 720 3.86 -17.93 -35.07
C GLU A 720 2.74 -17.48 -36.02
N ILE A 721 3.11 -17.17 -37.26
CA ILE A 721 2.14 -16.93 -38.34
C ILE A 721 1.91 -18.25 -39.06
N LYS A 722 0.72 -18.81 -38.91
CA LYS A 722 0.41 -20.16 -39.37
C LYS A 722 0.08 -20.21 -40.87
N THR A 723 0.59 -21.24 -41.55
CA THR A 723 0.15 -21.59 -42.92
C THR A 723 -1.26 -22.18 -42.91
N HIS A 724 -1.87 -22.34 -44.09
CA HIS A 724 -3.22 -22.89 -44.22
C HIS A 724 -3.34 -24.32 -43.66
N GLU A 725 -2.31 -25.15 -43.85
CA GLU A 725 -2.22 -26.50 -43.30
C GLU A 725 -2.13 -26.47 -41.77
N GLN A 726 -1.29 -25.58 -41.22
CA GLN A 726 -1.15 -25.43 -39.77
C GLN A 726 -2.45 -24.91 -39.12
N ILE A 727 -3.16 -23.99 -39.79
CA ILE A 727 -4.48 -23.51 -39.35
C ILE A 727 -5.50 -24.66 -39.33
N THR A 728 -5.44 -25.58 -40.29
CA THR A 728 -6.32 -26.77 -40.31
C THR A 728 -6.04 -27.66 -39.09
N GLY A 729 -4.77 -27.92 -38.78
CA GLY A 729 -4.38 -28.65 -37.57
C GLY A 729 -4.79 -27.96 -36.27
N MET A 730 -4.72 -26.63 -36.20
CA MET A 730 -5.26 -25.84 -35.08
C MET A 730 -6.78 -26.03 -34.94
N ARG A 731 -7.54 -25.93 -36.03
CA ARG A 731 -9.00 -26.12 -35.99
C ARG A 731 -9.39 -27.52 -35.49
N GLU A 732 -8.67 -28.56 -35.92
CA GLU A 732 -8.90 -29.92 -35.45
C GLU A 732 -8.61 -30.07 -33.95
N SER A 733 -7.48 -29.56 -33.48
CA SER A 733 -7.06 -29.64 -32.07
C SER A 733 -7.99 -28.84 -31.16
N CYS A 734 -8.35 -27.62 -31.54
CA CYS A 734 -9.28 -26.77 -30.81
C CYS A 734 -10.71 -27.36 -30.77
N ARG A 735 -11.19 -27.96 -31.88
CA ARG A 735 -12.48 -28.65 -31.92
C ARG A 735 -12.50 -29.86 -31.00
N LEU A 736 -11.39 -30.62 -30.95
CA LEU A 736 -11.25 -31.74 -30.03
C LEU A 736 -11.26 -31.27 -28.57
N ALA A 737 -10.49 -30.24 -28.22
CA ALA A 737 -10.49 -29.64 -26.88
C ALA A 737 -11.90 -29.24 -26.46
N ALA A 738 -12.64 -28.53 -27.33
CA ALA A 738 -14.01 -28.09 -27.06
C ALA A 738 -15.00 -29.26 -26.89
N THR A 739 -14.81 -30.36 -27.64
CA THR A 739 -15.64 -31.58 -27.54
C THR A 739 -15.44 -32.29 -26.20
N ILE A 740 -14.18 -32.40 -25.75
CA ILE A 740 -13.84 -32.99 -24.46
C ILE A 740 -14.32 -32.08 -23.33
N LEU A 741 -14.15 -30.75 -23.46
CA LEU A 741 -14.64 -29.77 -22.49
C LEU A 741 -16.15 -29.87 -22.28
N ASN A 742 -16.94 -29.97 -23.36
CA ASN A 742 -18.39 -30.17 -23.25
C ASN A 742 -18.75 -31.44 -22.48
N SER A 743 -18.01 -32.52 -22.71
CA SER A 743 -18.21 -33.80 -22.04
C SER A 743 -17.82 -33.73 -20.56
N ALA A 744 -16.69 -33.08 -20.24
CA ALA A 744 -16.20 -32.87 -18.89
C ALA A 744 -17.14 -31.96 -18.07
N CYS A 745 -17.65 -30.88 -18.67
CA CYS A 745 -18.65 -30.02 -18.05
C CYS A 745 -19.95 -30.77 -17.73
N SER A 746 -20.34 -31.74 -18.57
CA SER A 746 -21.51 -32.60 -18.31
C SER A 746 -21.25 -33.63 -17.20
N PHE A 747 -19.99 -34.01 -17.00
CA PHE A 747 -19.55 -34.94 -15.96
C PHE A 747 -19.45 -34.28 -14.58
N ALA A 748 -19.08 -33.00 -14.52
CA ALA A 748 -18.91 -32.23 -13.29
C ALA A 748 -20.24 -31.98 -12.57
N LYS A 749 -20.46 -32.67 -11.45
CA LYS A 749 -21.66 -32.57 -10.60
C LYS A 749 -21.29 -32.77 -9.13
N ALA A 750 -22.20 -32.41 -8.23
CA ALA A 750 -21.98 -32.56 -6.79
C ALA A 750 -21.63 -34.01 -6.42
N GLY A 751 -20.59 -34.18 -5.61
CA GLY A 751 -20.05 -35.47 -5.15
C GLY A 751 -18.92 -36.04 -6.01
N VAL A 752 -18.73 -35.56 -7.24
CA VAL A 752 -17.58 -35.91 -8.10
C VAL A 752 -16.34 -35.17 -7.60
N THR A 753 -15.18 -35.84 -7.55
CA THR A 753 -13.92 -35.17 -7.18
C THR A 753 -13.27 -34.46 -8.36
N THR A 754 -12.42 -33.48 -8.09
CA THR A 754 -11.59 -32.88 -9.16
C THR A 754 -10.68 -33.92 -9.81
N ASP A 755 -10.16 -34.91 -9.06
CA ASP A 755 -9.37 -36.01 -9.64
C ASP A 755 -10.21 -37.00 -10.48
N ASP A 756 -11.51 -37.15 -10.20
CA ASP A 756 -12.41 -37.90 -11.09
C ASP A 756 -12.58 -37.18 -12.43
N ILE A 757 -12.67 -35.84 -12.42
CA ILE A 757 -12.70 -35.01 -13.64
C ILE A 757 -11.39 -35.18 -14.41
N ASP A 758 -10.24 -35.15 -13.74
CA ASP A 758 -8.94 -35.43 -14.38
C ASP A 758 -8.90 -36.81 -15.03
N GLY A 759 -9.39 -37.84 -14.34
CA GLY A 759 -9.49 -39.19 -14.88
C GLY A 759 -10.36 -39.25 -16.14
N PHE A 760 -11.53 -38.62 -16.10
CA PHE A 760 -12.43 -38.54 -17.25
C PHE A 760 -11.79 -37.81 -18.44
N VAL A 761 -11.23 -36.61 -18.22
CA VAL A 761 -10.57 -35.82 -19.28
C VAL A 761 -9.38 -36.57 -19.85
N HIS A 762 -8.57 -37.21 -19.01
CA HIS A 762 -7.47 -38.05 -19.44
C HIS A 762 -7.95 -39.16 -20.38
N GLU A 763 -8.94 -39.96 -19.95
CA GLU A 763 -9.47 -41.07 -20.74
C GLU A 763 -10.04 -40.62 -22.09
N GLU A 764 -10.85 -39.55 -22.12
CA GLU A 764 -11.41 -39.03 -23.37
C GLU A 764 -10.33 -38.50 -24.31
N THR A 765 -9.30 -37.85 -23.77
CA THR A 765 -8.15 -37.38 -24.56
C THR A 765 -7.36 -38.55 -25.15
N ILE A 766 -7.12 -39.60 -24.37
CA ILE A 766 -6.44 -40.81 -24.85
C ILE A 766 -7.28 -41.56 -25.90
N LYS A 767 -8.61 -41.68 -25.70
CA LYS A 767 -9.53 -42.31 -26.68
C LYS A 767 -9.51 -41.58 -28.02
N ALA A 768 -9.31 -40.27 -28.01
CA ALA A 768 -9.17 -39.45 -29.20
C ALA A 768 -7.76 -39.50 -29.83
N ASN A 769 -6.84 -40.31 -29.29
CA ASN A 769 -5.42 -40.38 -29.68
C ASN A 769 -4.69 -39.02 -29.57
N ALA A 770 -5.10 -38.19 -28.61
CA ALA A 770 -4.46 -36.92 -28.29
C ALA A 770 -3.70 -36.98 -26.97
N TYR A 771 -2.84 -36.00 -26.73
CA TYR A 771 -2.09 -35.86 -25.48
C TYR A 771 -2.69 -34.72 -24.62
N PRO A 772 -2.93 -34.91 -23.32
CA PRO A 772 -3.41 -33.84 -22.45
C PRO A 772 -2.26 -32.88 -22.10
N SER A 773 -2.27 -31.68 -22.70
CA SER A 773 -1.11 -30.76 -22.67
C SER A 773 -0.68 -30.29 -21.28
N PRO A 774 -1.57 -30.06 -20.29
CA PRO A 774 -1.16 -29.67 -18.94
C PRO A 774 -0.24 -30.72 -18.29
N LEU A 775 -0.40 -32.00 -18.65
CA LEU A 775 0.38 -33.06 -18.06
C LEU A 775 1.88 -32.84 -18.30
N ARG A 776 2.65 -32.77 -17.20
CA ARG A 776 4.09 -32.47 -17.14
C ARG A 776 4.51 -31.09 -17.64
N TYR A 777 3.59 -30.23 -18.06
CA TYR A 777 3.93 -28.88 -18.49
C TYR A 777 4.51 -28.08 -17.32
N LEU A 778 5.78 -27.68 -17.41
CA LEU A 778 6.56 -27.07 -16.31
C LEU A 778 6.47 -27.82 -14.96
N GLY A 779 6.19 -29.13 -15.00
CA GLY A 779 6.02 -29.96 -13.80
C GLY A 779 4.60 -30.06 -13.26
N PHE A 780 3.58 -29.55 -13.95
CA PHE A 780 2.17 -29.74 -13.58
C PHE A 780 1.79 -31.24 -13.64
N PRO A 781 1.16 -31.80 -12.60
CA PRO A 781 1.06 -33.26 -12.43
C PRO A 781 -0.18 -33.91 -13.06
N LYS A 782 -1.11 -33.14 -13.63
CA LYS A 782 -2.44 -33.58 -14.05
C LYS A 782 -2.75 -33.22 -15.50
N SER A 783 -3.80 -33.83 -16.04
CA SER A 783 -4.23 -33.71 -17.44
C SER A 783 -5.11 -32.49 -17.70
N VAL A 784 -5.68 -31.90 -16.64
CA VAL A 784 -6.62 -30.78 -16.68
C VAL A 784 -6.36 -29.84 -15.49
N CYS A 785 -6.67 -28.56 -15.64
CA CYS A 785 -6.73 -27.61 -14.53
C CYS A 785 -8.18 -27.51 -14.03
N THR A 786 -8.40 -27.59 -12.71
CA THR A 786 -9.73 -27.43 -12.10
C THR A 786 -9.71 -26.38 -11.01
N SER A 787 -10.41 -25.26 -11.22
CA SER A 787 -10.38 -24.11 -10.30
C SER A 787 -11.73 -23.90 -9.63
N VAL A 788 -11.85 -24.33 -8.38
CA VAL A 788 -13.10 -24.30 -7.60
C VAL A 788 -13.22 -23.00 -6.80
N ASN A 789 -14.37 -22.30 -6.91
CA ASN A 789 -14.74 -21.11 -6.14
C ASN A 789 -13.69 -19.98 -6.15
N ASN A 790 -12.84 -19.88 -5.12
CA ASN A 790 -11.84 -18.81 -4.95
C ASN A 790 -10.49 -19.14 -5.61
N VAL A 791 -10.33 -20.35 -6.15
CA VAL A 791 -9.20 -20.68 -7.03
C VAL A 791 -9.39 -19.92 -8.35
N ALA A 792 -8.45 -19.03 -8.66
CA ALA A 792 -8.47 -18.16 -9.82
C ALA A 792 -8.18 -18.91 -11.12
N CYS A 793 -7.12 -19.71 -11.13
CA CYS A 793 -6.70 -20.57 -12.23
C CYS A 793 -5.70 -21.62 -11.73
N HIS A 794 -5.28 -22.53 -12.62
CA HIS A 794 -4.22 -23.53 -12.40
C HIS A 794 -4.42 -24.46 -11.18
N GLY A 795 -5.65 -24.63 -10.70
CA GLY A 795 -5.92 -25.56 -9.61
C GLY A 795 -5.56 -27.00 -10.02
N ILE A 796 -4.72 -27.66 -9.23
CA ILE A 796 -4.36 -29.07 -9.46
C ILE A 796 -5.54 -29.96 -9.02
N PRO A 797 -6.05 -30.85 -9.90
CA PRO A 797 -7.01 -31.88 -9.50
C PRO A 797 -6.53 -32.76 -8.34
N ASP A 798 -7.33 -32.79 -7.28
CA ASP A 798 -7.10 -33.58 -6.06
C ASP A 798 -8.38 -34.33 -5.62
N ASP A 799 -8.32 -34.97 -4.45
CA ASP A 799 -9.42 -35.74 -3.85
C ASP A 799 -10.61 -34.89 -3.35
N ARG A 800 -10.62 -33.58 -3.59
CA ARG A 800 -11.72 -32.67 -3.23
C ARG A 800 -12.97 -32.97 -4.05
N LYS A 801 -14.07 -33.21 -3.36
CA LYS A 801 -15.41 -33.33 -3.96
C LYS A 801 -15.99 -31.95 -4.27
N LEU A 802 -16.59 -31.82 -5.44
CA LEU A 802 -17.46 -30.69 -5.76
C LEU A 802 -18.72 -30.75 -4.88
N LEU A 803 -19.08 -29.63 -4.28
CA LEU A 803 -20.23 -29.52 -3.39
C LEU A 803 -21.39 -28.78 -4.07
N ASP A 804 -22.60 -29.02 -3.58
CA ASP A 804 -23.77 -28.25 -4.02
C ASP A 804 -23.56 -26.77 -3.72
N GLY A 805 -23.71 -25.94 -4.75
CA GLY A 805 -23.48 -24.50 -4.69
C GLY A 805 -22.12 -24.03 -5.17
N ASP A 806 -21.17 -24.92 -5.50
CA ASP A 806 -19.84 -24.55 -6.01
C ASP A 806 -19.88 -24.06 -7.47
N ILE A 807 -18.91 -23.23 -7.85
CA ILE A 807 -18.55 -23.00 -9.25
C ILE A 807 -17.16 -23.60 -9.50
N VAL A 808 -16.93 -24.16 -10.69
CA VAL A 808 -15.63 -24.75 -11.05
C VAL A 808 -15.26 -24.39 -12.49
N ASN A 809 -14.06 -23.86 -12.70
CA ASN A 809 -13.47 -23.80 -14.04
C ASN A 809 -12.89 -25.17 -14.41
N ILE A 810 -13.18 -25.64 -15.60
CA ILE A 810 -12.52 -26.80 -16.20
C ILE A 810 -11.75 -26.29 -17.42
N ASP A 811 -10.44 -26.41 -17.37
CA ASP A 811 -9.52 -25.85 -18.36
C ASP A 811 -8.74 -26.98 -19.03
N ILE A 812 -9.04 -27.17 -20.32
CA ILE A 812 -8.63 -28.31 -21.14
C ILE A 812 -7.79 -27.82 -22.31
N THR A 813 -6.57 -28.34 -22.34
CA THR A 813 -5.70 -28.24 -23.50
C THR A 813 -5.34 -29.63 -24.02
N VAL A 814 -5.48 -29.86 -25.32
CA VAL A 814 -5.03 -31.10 -25.98
C VAL A 814 -3.96 -30.83 -27.02
N PHE A 815 -3.04 -31.77 -27.19
CA PHE A 815 -2.06 -31.80 -28.26
C PHE A 815 -2.43 -32.89 -29.25
N PHE A 816 -2.85 -32.49 -30.44
CA PHE A 816 -3.35 -33.37 -31.49
C PHE A 816 -2.76 -32.96 -32.84
N ASN A 817 -2.34 -33.92 -33.66
CA ASN A 817 -1.74 -33.66 -34.98
C ASN A 817 -0.61 -32.59 -35.01
N GLY A 818 0.13 -32.44 -33.90
CA GLY A 818 1.24 -31.48 -33.79
C GLY A 818 0.89 -30.08 -33.28
N TYR A 819 -0.37 -29.85 -32.88
CA TYR A 819 -0.85 -28.55 -32.40
C TYR A 819 -1.57 -28.64 -31.07
N HIS A 820 -1.47 -27.59 -30.27
CA HIS A 820 -2.21 -27.41 -29.04
C HIS A 820 -3.54 -26.69 -29.32
N GLY A 821 -4.65 -27.20 -28.77
CA GLY A 821 -5.93 -26.51 -28.72
C GLY A 821 -6.37 -26.31 -27.29
N ASP A 822 -6.74 -25.08 -26.93
CA ASP A 822 -6.93 -24.66 -25.54
C ASP A 822 -8.23 -23.88 -25.31
N CYS A 823 -8.97 -24.29 -24.29
CA CYS A 823 -10.20 -23.65 -23.87
C CYS A 823 -10.62 -24.07 -22.47
N SER A 824 -11.34 -23.17 -21.81
CA SER A 824 -11.88 -23.39 -20.48
C SER A 824 -13.29 -22.85 -20.32
N ARG A 825 -14.05 -23.43 -19.41
CA ARG A 825 -15.43 -23.04 -19.12
C ARG A 825 -15.76 -23.23 -17.65
N MET A 826 -16.49 -22.26 -17.09
CA MET A 826 -17.10 -22.39 -15.77
C MET A 826 -18.33 -23.32 -15.79
N VAL A 827 -18.43 -24.17 -14.78
CA VAL A 827 -19.57 -25.04 -14.51
C VAL A 827 -20.22 -24.65 -13.18
N LEU A 828 -21.54 -24.55 -13.19
CA LEU A 828 -22.35 -24.35 -11.98
C LEU A 828 -22.69 -25.71 -11.37
N VAL A 829 -22.24 -25.98 -10.15
CA VAL A 829 -22.47 -27.26 -9.47
C VAL A 829 -23.71 -27.15 -8.59
N GLY A 830 -24.82 -27.74 -9.04
CA GLY A 830 -26.07 -27.75 -8.29
C GLY A 830 -26.64 -26.34 -8.06
N ASN A 831 -27.03 -26.01 -6.83
CA ASN A 831 -27.74 -24.77 -6.50
C ASN A 831 -26.78 -23.62 -6.16
N VAL A 832 -26.08 -23.11 -7.16
CA VAL A 832 -25.21 -21.93 -7.00
C VAL A 832 -26.04 -20.68 -6.69
N ASP A 833 -25.55 -19.86 -5.76
CA ASP A 833 -26.15 -18.57 -5.45
C ASP A 833 -26.11 -17.57 -6.63
N GLU A 834 -26.88 -16.49 -6.49
CA GLU A 834 -27.01 -15.50 -7.56
C GLU A 834 -25.71 -14.75 -7.84
N ARG A 835 -24.80 -14.65 -6.86
CA ARG A 835 -23.52 -13.97 -7.03
C ARG A 835 -22.53 -14.81 -7.82
N GLY A 836 -22.49 -16.13 -7.60
CA GLY A 836 -21.71 -17.07 -8.40
C GLY A 836 -22.22 -17.15 -9.83
N LYS A 837 -23.54 -17.25 -10.03
CA LYS A 837 -24.17 -17.20 -11.36
C LYS A 837 -23.83 -15.91 -12.10
N TYR A 838 -23.97 -14.77 -11.42
CA TYR A 838 -23.65 -13.46 -11.96
C TYR A 838 -22.19 -13.33 -12.40
N LEU A 839 -21.26 -13.80 -11.56
CA LEU A 839 -19.82 -13.80 -11.88
C LEU A 839 -19.56 -14.62 -13.15
N VAL A 840 -20.08 -15.86 -13.21
CA VAL A 840 -19.92 -16.77 -14.35
C VAL A 840 -20.46 -16.15 -15.65
N GLU A 841 -21.69 -15.63 -15.63
CA GLU A 841 -22.31 -14.98 -16.80
C GLU A 841 -21.50 -13.76 -17.27
N CYS A 842 -21.02 -12.94 -16.32
CA CYS A 842 -20.24 -11.75 -16.66
C CYS A 842 -18.87 -12.10 -17.24
N THR A 843 -18.20 -13.13 -16.74
CA THR A 843 -16.90 -13.55 -17.29
C THR A 843 -17.05 -14.07 -18.72
N GLU A 844 -18.08 -14.86 -19.01
CA GLU A 844 -18.37 -15.34 -20.37
C GLU A 844 -18.63 -14.19 -21.35
N GLN A 845 -19.49 -13.25 -20.96
CA GLN A 845 -19.78 -12.05 -21.76
C GLN A 845 -18.54 -11.15 -21.92
N CYS A 846 -17.68 -11.07 -20.90
CA CYS A 846 -16.44 -10.31 -20.94
C CYS A 846 -15.46 -10.87 -21.98
N LEU A 847 -15.31 -12.20 -22.04
CA LEU A 847 -14.52 -12.86 -23.07
C LEU A 847 -15.09 -12.58 -24.46
N ALA A 848 -16.41 -12.73 -24.65
CA ALA A 848 -17.06 -12.47 -25.93
C ALA A 848 -16.81 -11.03 -26.43
N GLU A 849 -16.95 -10.03 -25.55
CA GLU A 849 -16.68 -8.61 -25.86
C GLU A 849 -15.20 -8.34 -26.18
N ALA A 850 -14.28 -9.08 -25.57
CA ALA A 850 -12.86 -8.99 -25.88
C ALA A 850 -12.55 -9.52 -27.29
N ILE A 851 -13.15 -10.65 -27.66
CA ILE A 851 -13.01 -11.28 -28.98
C ILE A 851 -13.54 -10.36 -30.09
N LEU A 852 -14.65 -9.65 -29.87
CA LEU A 852 -15.23 -8.71 -30.85
C LEU A 852 -14.27 -7.57 -31.24
N CYS A 853 -13.26 -7.29 -30.43
CA CYS A 853 -12.26 -6.28 -30.71
C CYS A 853 -11.08 -6.81 -31.55
N CYS A 854 -11.01 -8.11 -31.79
CA CYS A 854 -9.92 -8.75 -32.53
C CYS A 854 -10.12 -8.66 -34.04
N GLY A 855 -9.05 -8.30 -34.75
CA GLY A 855 -9.05 -8.26 -36.21
C GLY A 855 -7.68 -7.84 -36.76
N PRO A 856 -7.43 -8.03 -38.07
CA PRO A 856 -6.14 -7.73 -38.67
C PRO A 856 -5.78 -6.24 -38.51
N GLY A 857 -4.53 -5.97 -38.12
CA GLY A 857 -4.00 -4.64 -37.88
C GLY A 857 -4.40 -4.00 -36.56
N GLN A 858 -5.26 -4.63 -35.75
CA GLN A 858 -5.63 -4.11 -34.43
C GLN A 858 -4.47 -4.26 -33.43
N PRO A 859 -4.25 -3.27 -32.54
CA PRO A 859 -3.28 -3.42 -31.46
C PRO A 859 -3.71 -4.53 -30.48
N ILE A 860 -2.75 -5.34 -30.02
CA ILE A 860 -3.02 -6.44 -29.08
C ILE A 860 -3.59 -5.93 -27.75
N CYS A 861 -3.10 -4.77 -27.27
CA CYS A 861 -3.54 -4.17 -26.01
C CYS A 861 -5.03 -3.77 -25.98
N VAL A 862 -5.72 -3.70 -27.12
CA VAL A 862 -7.17 -3.45 -27.18
C VAL A 862 -7.97 -4.53 -26.44
N ILE A 863 -7.49 -5.78 -26.41
CA ILE A 863 -8.11 -6.90 -25.69
C ILE A 863 -8.21 -6.56 -24.19
N GLY A 864 -7.08 -6.26 -23.55
CA GLY A 864 -7.02 -5.91 -22.13
C GLY A 864 -7.83 -4.66 -21.79
N LYS A 865 -7.83 -3.67 -22.69
CA LYS A 865 -8.67 -2.47 -22.54
C LYS A 865 -10.17 -2.78 -22.60
N SER A 866 -10.59 -3.69 -23.47
CA SER A 866 -11.99 -4.13 -23.59
C SER A 866 -12.44 -4.87 -22.32
N ILE A 867 -11.63 -5.83 -21.85
CA ILE A 867 -11.89 -6.63 -20.65
C ILE A 867 -11.97 -5.74 -19.42
N ASP A 868 -10.96 -4.89 -19.18
CA ASP A 868 -10.93 -4.02 -18.02
C ASP A 868 -12.13 -3.06 -18.01
N LYS A 869 -12.49 -2.50 -19.17
CA LYS A 869 -13.70 -1.67 -19.33
C LYS A 869 -14.97 -2.46 -19.02
N TYR A 870 -15.08 -3.72 -19.47
CA TYR A 870 -16.25 -4.56 -19.21
C TYR A 870 -16.37 -4.92 -17.72
N ALA A 871 -15.30 -5.44 -17.12
CA ALA A 871 -15.26 -5.85 -15.72
C ALA A 871 -15.62 -4.70 -14.77
N LYS A 872 -15.05 -3.51 -15.04
CA LYS A 872 -15.39 -2.26 -14.37
C LYS A 872 -16.89 -1.94 -14.45
N ARG A 873 -17.50 -1.98 -15.65
CA ARG A 873 -18.96 -1.77 -15.82
C ARG A 873 -19.81 -2.75 -15.00
N LYS A 874 -19.33 -3.98 -14.81
CA LYS A 874 -20.01 -5.03 -14.03
C LYS A 874 -19.62 -5.06 -12.54
N ARG A 875 -18.78 -4.12 -12.07
CA ARG A 875 -18.27 -4.07 -10.69
C ARG A 875 -17.56 -5.37 -10.28
N LEU A 876 -16.77 -5.92 -11.19
CA LEU A 876 -15.88 -7.06 -10.98
C LEU A 876 -14.43 -6.58 -11.14
N SER A 877 -13.50 -7.30 -10.54
CA SER A 877 -12.06 -7.03 -10.66
C SER A 877 -11.41 -7.99 -11.65
N VAL A 878 -10.48 -7.51 -12.48
CA VAL A 878 -9.62 -8.36 -13.31
C VAL A 878 -8.36 -8.70 -12.53
N MET A 879 -7.91 -9.95 -12.54
CA MET A 879 -6.65 -10.36 -11.91
C MET A 879 -5.46 -10.20 -12.88
N PRO A 880 -4.56 -9.22 -12.70
CA PRO A 880 -3.50 -8.92 -13.66
C PRO A 880 -2.33 -9.92 -13.62
N ALA A 881 -2.32 -10.84 -12.65
CA ALA A 881 -1.30 -11.87 -12.51
C ALA A 881 -1.36 -12.93 -13.62
N PHE A 882 -2.49 -13.03 -14.34
CA PHE A 882 -2.74 -14.03 -15.38
C PHE A 882 -2.98 -13.37 -16.73
N ALA A 883 -2.46 -13.97 -17.79
CA ALA A 883 -2.46 -13.44 -19.14
C ALA A 883 -2.60 -14.58 -20.14
N GLY A 884 -3.27 -14.30 -21.25
CA GLY A 884 -3.33 -15.21 -22.39
C GLY A 884 -2.00 -15.28 -23.12
N HIS A 885 -1.90 -16.21 -24.06
CA HIS A 885 -0.66 -16.52 -24.75
C HIS A 885 -0.90 -16.92 -26.20
N GLY A 886 0.13 -16.78 -27.02
CA GLY A 886 0.19 -17.45 -28.31
C GLY A 886 0.15 -18.96 -28.11
N ILE A 887 -0.47 -19.63 -29.06
CA ILE A 887 -0.65 -21.09 -29.03
C ILE A 887 -0.48 -21.67 -30.43
N GLY A 888 0.05 -22.89 -30.55
CA GLY A 888 0.29 -23.52 -31.84
C GLY A 888 1.04 -24.83 -31.72
N SER A 889 2.20 -24.89 -32.38
CA SER A 889 3.17 -25.97 -32.19
C SER A 889 3.77 -26.00 -30.78
N TYR A 890 3.70 -24.87 -30.06
CA TYR A 890 3.98 -24.73 -28.64
C TYR A 890 2.69 -24.50 -27.85
N PHE A 891 2.72 -24.85 -26.56
CA PHE A 891 1.61 -24.63 -25.64
C PHE A 891 1.51 -23.14 -25.26
N HIS A 892 2.46 -22.62 -24.47
CA HIS A 892 2.57 -21.18 -24.19
C HIS A 892 3.72 -20.52 -24.95
N GLY A 893 3.42 -19.43 -25.67
CA GLY A 893 4.41 -18.60 -26.35
C GLY A 893 3.85 -17.23 -26.76
N PRO A 894 4.56 -16.46 -27.60
CA PRO A 894 4.16 -15.12 -28.00
C PRO A 894 2.97 -15.13 -28.98
N PRO A 895 2.08 -14.13 -28.94
CA PRO A 895 2.15 -12.93 -28.09
C PRO A 895 1.58 -13.17 -26.69
N ASN A 896 2.03 -12.39 -25.71
CA ASN A 896 1.37 -12.33 -24.40
C ASN A 896 0.11 -11.44 -24.52
N ILE A 897 -1.02 -11.93 -24.03
CA ILE A 897 -2.31 -11.24 -24.04
C ILE A 897 -2.65 -10.79 -22.62
N LEU A 898 -2.30 -9.55 -22.29
CA LEU A 898 -2.64 -8.97 -20.98
C LEU A 898 -4.12 -8.59 -20.92
N HIS A 899 -4.85 -9.06 -19.90
CA HIS A 899 -6.29 -8.87 -19.75
C HIS A 899 -6.72 -7.60 -19.02
N PHE A 900 -5.79 -6.72 -18.66
CA PHE A 900 -6.05 -5.42 -18.05
C PHE A 900 -5.66 -4.27 -18.99
N ASP A 901 -6.11 -3.03 -18.76
CA ASP A 901 -5.74 -1.90 -19.60
C ASP A 901 -4.22 -1.65 -19.57
N ASN A 902 -3.57 -1.65 -20.74
CA ASN A 902 -2.11 -1.65 -20.87
C ASN A 902 -1.65 -1.07 -22.21
N ASP A 903 -0.35 -0.79 -22.33
CA ASP A 903 0.30 -0.31 -23.56
C ASP A 903 1.26 -1.35 -24.17
N PHE A 904 1.00 -2.65 -23.97
CA PHE A 904 1.87 -3.72 -24.47
C PHE A 904 1.96 -3.67 -26.02
N PRO A 905 3.17 -3.62 -26.59
CA PRO A 905 3.33 -3.43 -28.02
C PRO A 905 2.98 -4.69 -28.82
N GLY A 906 2.36 -4.52 -29.98
CA GLY A 906 2.06 -5.61 -30.90
C GLY A 906 0.79 -5.35 -31.70
N VAL A 907 0.71 -5.93 -32.89
CA VAL A 907 -0.47 -5.87 -33.77
C VAL A 907 -0.88 -7.27 -34.16
N MET A 908 -2.19 -7.48 -34.29
CA MET A 908 -2.79 -8.72 -34.74
C MET A 908 -2.57 -8.88 -36.25
N ILE A 909 -2.03 -10.02 -36.68
CA ILE A 909 -1.72 -10.30 -38.09
C ILE A 909 -2.46 -11.59 -38.49
N PRO A 910 -3.04 -11.67 -39.71
CA PRO A 910 -3.63 -12.89 -40.23
C PRO A 910 -2.71 -14.11 -40.05
N GLY A 911 -3.28 -15.23 -39.60
CA GLY A 911 -2.55 -16.45 -39.28
C GLY A 911 -2.03 -16.54 -37.85
N MET A 912 -2.08 -15.46 -37.04
CA MET A 912 -1.81 -15.54 -35.61
C MET A 912 -2.91 -16.30 -34.88
N THR A 913 -2.53 -17.15 -33.92
CA THR A 913 -3.46 -17.74 -32.96
C THR A 913 -2.99 -17.52 -31.53
N PHE A 914 -3.91 -17.15 -30.65
CA PHE A 914 -3.64 -16.88 -29.23
C PHE A 914 -4.90 -17.11 -28.39
N THR A 915 -4.70 -17.32 -27.10
CA THR A 915 -5.76 -17.48 -26.10
C THR A 915 -6.19 -16.11 -25.57
N ILE A 916 -7.49 -15.97 -25.31
CA ILE A 916 -8.03 -14.87 -24.51
C ILE A 916 -8.73 -15.53 -23.33
N GLU A 917 -8.23 -15.27 -22.12
CA GLU A 917 -8.60 -15.99 -20.89
C GLU A 917 -8.75 -15.06 -19.67
N PRO A 918 -9.73 -14.13 -19.68
CA PRO A 918 -9.92 -13.21 -18.56
C PRO A 918 -10.29 -13.95 -17.28
N VAL A 919 -9.55 -13.64 -16.21
CA VAL A 919 -9.89 -14.07 -14.84
C VAL A 919 -10.53 -12.91 -14.09
N LEU A 920 -11.83 -13.02 -13.82
CA LEU A 920 -12.59 -12.02 -13.06
C LEU A 920 -12.86 -12.49 -11.62
N SER A 921 -12.90 -11.54 -10.69
CA SER A 921 -13.13 -11.75 -9.27
C SER A 921 -14.31 -10.93 -8.76
N LEU A 922 -15.10 -11.50 -7.84
CA LEU A 922 -16.09 -10.76 -7.06
C LEU A 922 -15.45 -9.80 -6.05
N GLY A 923 -14.17 -10.02 -5.72
CA GLY A 923 -13.41 -9.30 -4.71
C GLY A 923 -12.24 -8.52 -5.30
N THR A 924 -11.07 -8.65 -4.66
CA THR A 924 -9.83 -7.99 -5.09
C THR A 924 -9.21 -8.65 -6.32
N CYS A 925 -8.24 -7.97 -6.95
CA CYS A 925 -7.47 -8.46 -8.08
C CYS A 925 -6.20 -9.26 -7.69
N GLU A 926 -5.92 -9.38 -6.39
CA GLU A 926 -4.69 -9.99 -5.88
C GLU A 926 -4.86 -11.50 -5.68
N ALA A 927 -3.88 -12.27 -6.14
CA ALA A 927 -3.83 -13.72 -6.01
C ALA A 927 -2.52 -14.18 -5.33
N GLU A 928 -2.59 -15.29 -4.61
CA GLU A 928 -1.43 -15.99 -4.05
C GLU A 928 -1.36 -17.43 -4.56
N ILE A 929 -0.15 -17.97 -4.71
CA ILE A 929 0.08 -19.34 -5.15
C ILE A 929 0.27 -20.22 -3.91
N LEU A 930 -0.45 -21.34 -3.85
CA LEU A 930 -0.38 -22.30 -2.75
C LEU A 930 0.93 -23.13 -2.78
N GLU A 931 1.12 -23.97 -1.75
CA GLU A 931 2.34 -24.76 -1.54
C GLU A 931 2.62 -25.82 -2.62
N ASP A 932 1.62 -26.14 -3.46
CA ASP A 932 1.78 -27.00 -4.64
C ASP A 932 2.43 -26.29 -5.84
N ALA A 933 2.76 -24.99 -5.68
CA ALA A 933 3.39 -24.11 -6.66
C ALA A 933 2.55 -23.80 -7.92
N TRP A 934 1.28 -24.20 -7.96
CA TRP A 934 0.40 -24.04 -9.13
C TRP A 934 -0.93 -23.39 -8.78
N THR A 935 -1.62 -23.91 -7.77
CA THR A 935 -2.99 -23.47 -7.44
C THR A 935 -2.98 -22.02 -6.99
N ALA A 936 -3.58 -21.13 -7.78
CA ALA A 936 -3.66 -19.72 -7.47
C ALA A 936 -5.02 -19.37 -6.85
N VAL A 937 -5.02 -18.76 -5.66
CA VAL A 937 -6.25 -18.39 -4.93
C VAL A 937 -6.32 -16.88 -4.71
N SER A 938 -7.53 -16.33 -4.65
CA SER A 938 -7.75 -14.92 -4.29
C SER A 938 -7.34 -14.63 -2.84
N THR A 939 -6.62 -13.53 -2.62
CA THR A 939 -6.10 -13.18 -1.26
C THR A 939 -7.19 -12.77 -0.27
N ASP A 940 -8.37 -12.41 -0.76
CA ASP A 940 -9.55 -12.04 0.03
C ASP A 940 -10.60 -13.17 0.09
N ASN A 941 -10.27 -14.35 -0.43
CA ASN A 941 -11.16 -15.52 -0.52
C ASN A 941 -12.43 -15.33 -1.36
N ALA A 942 -12.49 -14.28 -2.20
CA ALA A 942 -13.60 -14.07 -3.11
C ALA A 942 -13.61 -15.12 -4.24
N ARG A 943 -14.82 -15.43 -4.75
CA ARG A 943 -14.94 -16.25 -5.96
C ARG A 943 -14.28 -15.60 -7.17
N SER A 944 -13.67 -16.45 -7.99
CA SER A 944 -13.07 -16.12 -9.26
C SER A 944 -13.68 -16.97 -10.37
N ALA A 945 -13.69 -16.46 -11.59
CA ALA A 945 -14.17 -17.17 -12.76
C ALA A 945 -13.29 -16.84 -13.96
N GLN A 946 -13.05 -17.85 -14.78
CA GLN A 946 -12.25 -17.80 -16.00
C GLN A 946 -13.04 -18.48 -17.12
N PHE A 947 -13.02 -17.87 -18.29
CA PHE A 947 -13.44 -18.50 -19.54
C PHE A 947 -12.33 -18.28 -20.54
N GLU A 948 -12.17 -19.21 -21.46
CA GLU A 948 -11.10 -19.11 -22.45
C GLU A 948 -11.52 -19.62 -23.81
N HIS A 949 -11.05 -18.89 -24.82
CA HIS A 949 -11.08 -19.34 -26.19
C HIS A 949 -9.74 -19.10 -26.88
N THR A 950 -9.27 -20.10 -27.63
CA THR A 950 -8.27 -19.91 -28.69
C THR A 950 -8.91 -19.20 -29.91
N VAL A 951 -8.32 -18.07 -30.32
CA VAL A 951 -8.75 -17.24 -31.45
C VAL A 951 -7.71 -17.25 -32.56
N LEU A 952 -8.16 -17.30 -33.81
CA LEU A 952 -7.38 -17.11 -35.04
C LEU A 952 -7.67 -15.74 -35.63
N ILE A 953 -6.65 -14.99 -36.01
CA ILE A 953 -6.80 -13.77 -36.81
C ILE A 953 -6.85 -14.16 -38.30
N THR A 954 -7.86 -13.68 -39.01
CA THR A 954 -8.05 -13.90 -40.45
C THR A 954 -7.88 -12.59 -41.21
N ASP A 955 -7.89 -12.65 -42.54
CA ASP A 955 -7.82 -11.45 -43.38
C ASP A 955 -9.03 -10.52 -43.25
N GLU A 956 -10.18 -11.06 -42.78
CA GLU A 956 -11.44 -10.32 -42.66
C GLU A 956 -11.82 -9.99 -41.21
N GLY A 957 -11.13 -10.56 -40.22
CA GLY A 957 -11.48 -10.39 -38.80
C GLY A 957 -10.79 -11.43 -37.90
N CYS A 958 -11.59 -12.12 -37.09
CA CYS A 958 -11.12 -13.23 -36.26
C CYS A 958 -12.12 -14.40 -36.27
N GLU A 959 -11.62 -15.61 -35.98
CA GLU A 959 -12.37 -16.85 -35.88
C GLU A 959 -12.10 -17.48 -34.51
N VAL A 960 -13.14 -17.82 -33.77
CA VAL A 960 -13.01 -18.62 -32.53
C VAL A 960 -12.88 -20.09 -32.90
N LEU A 961 -11.75 -20.71 -32.58
CA LEU A 961 -11.49 -22.09 -33.00
C LEU A 961 -12.07 -23.15 -32.05
N THR A 962 -12.38 -22.77 -30.82
CA THR A 962 -12.83 -23.67 -29.73
C THR A 962 -14.34 -23.62 -29.53
N VAL A 963 -15.08 -23.63 -30.64
CA VAL A 963 -16.54 -23.79 -30.64
C VAL A 963 -16.85 -25.25 -30.99
N ALA A 964 -17.64 -25.91 -30.15
CA ALA A 964 -18.13 -27.24 -30.46
C ALA A 964 -19.21 -27.15 -31.55
N SER A 965 -19.19 -28.09 -32.49
CA SER A 965 -20.17 -28.21 -33.58
C SER A 965 -21.57 -28.55 -33.09
#